data_AF-A0A0G0AGU3-F1
#
_entry.id   AF-A0A0G0AGU3-F1
#
_cell.length_a   1.000
_cell.length_b   1.000
_cell.length_c   1.000
_cell.angle_alpha   90.00
_cell.angle_beta   90.00
_cell.angle_gamma   90.00
#
_symmetry.space_group_name_H-M   'P 1'
#
loop_
_entity.id
_entity.type
_entity.pdbx_description
1 polymer ?
#
loop_
_entity_poly.entity_id
_entity_poly.type
_entity_poly.pdbx_seq_one_letter_code
_entity_poly.pdbx_strand_id
1 'polypeptide(L)'
;MTDTTQVPMAIIGMACRFSGDVTNPSKLWELCVSGRDGHTPIPENRFDVRGVYHTDKGRVGGSSVKSRYFLGQDISLFDAAFFNLSSDAAAALDPQERFLLETVYEATEEGALNKDYYEIQSKDAEALPLSSPFGTGTAMLSNRISHFFDLRGPSISVDTGDSAGIVAVHQGCQSIRSGKSYMSIVAAANIFLGQDDLIGRVEGVAALILQPLDAALRDGNQVHAVIGDSGGYSLEDIGYVEARLTGTAAEDPYEAETIARAFDKNRDETDPVVFGSLNTNLGDTGPVSGIAALIKAVFLLKHRCQQLRRLGPKIGHYVSRDPSVGLDPDYHTEGHSNDTGCISNRSLEYLLSAKGSTACTTMMHQLAHHIVKSRPKPEDLAFTLAERRSRHCWVAAVRSRDIDELAAGLLSPTRKPSNTPPELPELGFVFNGPNAQWQAMGRELIEAYPIFGQRIYEADDILREYGALWSLKEELMRDKITTRVAEIQLSQPISVAIQLCLSLQRRDRGGIEILSFEEALGVAYFRGELCFQKQKLHSLRGGMIVAAVSSAVAEKYIASTNTSGGQVVVACINSPFHVTYSGDLDTLDEVANNLKNDDIVVGKLKAPMAYHSHHIRHVEKEYIEKLRPILGASTRKQTCFDTTVISPVTGGQVSPSVLLSPEHWACNMTSPVLFSQAFNNMIGNIDMLVEIGSHSILAAPIRQRLRDRNIERPYTSCLSRLVDAVDTMQDMVCELISRGYPVNFRQVKSPLGVEGQQQSHRLVTNLPSYPWNHTR
;
A
#
# COMPACT_ATOMS: atom_id res chain seq x y z
N MET A 1 9.46 -15.75 -37.60
CA MET A 1 8.17 -15.58 -36.92
C MET A 1 7.90 -16.87 -36.18
N THR A 2 7.56 -16.81 -34.89
CA THR A 2 6.99 -17.95 -34.16
C THR A 2 5.58 -18.23 -34.66
N ASP A 3 5.13 -19.48 -34.62
CA ASP A 3 3.76 -19.83 -34.98
C ASP A 3 2.81 -19.34 -33.87
N THR A 4 1.95 -18.37 -34.20
CA THR A 4 1.02 -17.77 -33.24
C THR A 4 -0.21 -18.62 -32.95
N THR A 5 -0.41 -19.74 -33.66
CA THR A 5 -1.53 -20.65 -33.40
C THR A 5 -1.40 -21.43 -32.09
N GLN A 6 -0.17 -21.75 -31.68
CA GLN A 6 0.13 -22.64 -30.56
C GLN A 6 0.37 -21.94 -29.21
N VAL A 7 0.11 -20.63 -29.08
CA VAL A 7 0.39 -19.91 -27.82
C VAL A 7 -0.44 -20.51 -26.66
N PRO A 8 0.21 -21.01 -25.59
CA PRO A 8 -0.47 -21.56 -24.42
C PRO A 8 -0.93 -20.42 -23.50
N MET A 9 -2.14 -20.55 -22.96
CA MET A 9 -2.74 -19.52 -22.11
C MET A 9 -2.64 -19.89 -20.64
N ALA A 10 -1.95 -19.08 -19.84
CA ALA A 10 -1.99 -19.17 -18.40
C ALA A 10 -3.35 -18.68 -17.87
N ILE A 11 -3.97 -19.50 -17.03
CA ILE A 11 -5.00 -19.03 -16.09
C ILE A 11 -4.24 -18.32 -14.97
N ILE A 12 -4.34 -16.99 -14.91
CA ILE A 12 -3.72 -16.15 -13.88
C ILE A 12 -4.72 -15.64 -12.83
N GLY A 13 -5.98 -16.10 -12.93
CA GLY A 13 -7.03 -15.94 -11.93
C GLY A 13 -8.26 -16.79 -12.29
N MET A 14 -9.01 -17.24 -11.27
CA MET A 14 -10.30 -17.95 -11.31
C MET A 14 -11.23 -17.59 -10.11
N ALA A 15 -12.37 -16.90 -10.25
CA ALA A 15 -13.29 -16.63 -9.11
C ALA A 15 -14.61 -17.36 -9.28
N CYS A 16 -15.34 -17.53 -8.17
CA CYS A 16 -16.73 -17.94 -8.24
C CYS A 16 -17.58 -17.65 -6.99
N ARG A 17 -18.89 -17.51 -7.19
CA ARG A 17 -19.94 -17.55 -6.17
C ARG A 17 -21.01 -18.56 -6.62
N PHE A 18 -21.35 -19.53 -5.79
CA PHE A 18 -22.32 -20.60 -6.08
C PHE A 18 -23.18 -20.93 -4.83
N SER A 19 -24.12 -21.86 -5.00
CA SER A 19 -24.87 -22.48 -3.90
C SER A 19 -23.97 -23.26 -2.92
N GLY A 20 -24.51 -23.71 -1.77
CA GLY A 20 -23.74 -24.46 -0.76
C GLY A 20 -22.69 -23.64 0.01
N ASP A 21 -22.94 -22.34 0.20
CA ASP A 21 -22.06 -21.32 0.83
C ASP A 21 -20.74 -21.04 0.10
N VAL A 22 -20.63 -21.44 -1.17
CA VAL A 22 -19.44 -21.22 -2.01
C VAL A 22 -19.33 -19.76 -2.42
N THR A 23 -18.37 -19.05 -1.83
CA THR A 23 -18.12 -17.61 -2.08
C THR A 23 -16.72 -17.33 -2.63
N ASN A 24 -15.96 -18.38 -2.98
CA ASN A 24 -14.66 -18.33 -3.64
C ASN A 24 -14.26 -19.75 -4.13
N PRO A 25 -13.21 -19.92 -4.96
CA PRO A 25 -12.79 -21.22 -5.49
C PRO A 25 -12.34 -22.22 -4.42
N SER A 26 -11.72 -21.76 -3.34
CA SER A 26 -11.28 -22.65 -2.26
C SER A 26 -12.47 -23.32 -1.58
N LYS A 27 -13.57 -22.60 -1.38
CA LYS A 27 -14.83 -23.18 -0.91
C LYS A 27 -15.50 -24.09 -1.93
N LEU A 28 -15.38 -23.82 -3.24
CA LEU A 28 -15.86 -24.73 -4.29
C LEU A 28 -15.14 -26.08 -4.18
N TRP A 29 -13.82 -26.05 -4.00
CA TRP A 29 -13.01 -27.24 -3.77
C TRP A 29 -13.37 -27.95 -2.46
N GLU A 30 -13.58 -27.21 -1.36
CA GLU A 30 -14.08 -27.79 -0.10
C GLU A 30 -15.44 -28.49 -0.28
N LEU A 31 -16.38 -27.91 -1.03
CA LEU A 31 -17.68 -28.54 -1.38
C LEU A 31 -17.46 -29.86 -2.13
N CYS A 32 -16.62 -29.85 -3.17
CA CYS A 32 -16.31 -31.01 -4.00
C CYS A 32 -15.67 -32.15 -3.17
N VAL A 33 -14.59 -31.85 -2.43
CA VAL A 33 -13.82 -32.84 -1.65
C VAL A 33 -14.62 -33.38 -0.47
N SER A 34 -15.50 -32.57 0.14
CA SER A 34 -16.42 -33.05 1.19
C SER A 34 -17.60 -33.86 0.65
N GLY A 35 -17.73 -34.01 -0.68
CA GLY A 35 -18.85 -34.71 -1.32
C GLY A 35 -20.21 -34.05 -1.04
N ARG A 36 -20.21 -32.78 -0.63
CA ARG A 36 -21.42 -32.07 -0.21
C ARG A 36 -22.29 -31.70 -1.41
N ASP A 37 -23.57 -31.62 -1.10
CA ASP A 37 -24.63 -31.22 -2.01
C ASP A 37 -24.95 -29.73 -1.73
N GLY A 38 -24.88 -28.88 -2.75
CA GLY A 38 -25.11 -27.43 -2.63
C GLY A 38 -26.59 -27.03 -2.51
N HIS A 39 -27.51 -28.00 -2.50
CA HIS A 39 -28.95 -27.79 -2.64
C HIS A 39 -29.58 -26.99 -1.48
N THR A 40 -30.38 -25.98 -1.83
CA THR A 40 -30.98 -25.00 -0.91
C THR A 40 -32.52 -24.92 -1.05
N PRO A 41 -33.28 -24.54 -0.01
CA PRO A 41 -34.69 -24.19 -0.16
C PRO A 41 -34.91 -23.07 -1.20
N ILE A 42 -36.08 -23.05 -1.85
CA ILE A 42 -36.46 -21.90 -2.70
C ILE A 42 -36.63 -20.66 -1.81
N PRO A 43 -35.97 -19.51 -2.08
CA PRO A 43 -36.05 -18.35 -1.20
C PRO A 43 -37.44 -17.70 -1.18
N GLU A 44 -38.15 -17.81 -0.05
CA GLU A 44 -39.48 -17.20 0.17
C GLU A 44 -39.47 -15.65 0.07
N ASN A 45 -38.29 -15.01 0.16
CA ASN A 45 -38.14 -13.56 -0.05
C ASN A 45 -38.06 -13.14 -1.53
N ARG A 46 -37.96 -14.10 -2.47
CA ARG A 46 -37.91 -13.85 -3.93
C ARG A 46 -39.13 -14.40 -4.67
N PHE A 47 -39.68 -15.53 -4.23
CA PHE A 47 -40.70 -16.27 -4.98
C PHE A 47 -41.87 -16.67 -4.09
N ASP A 48 -43.11 -16.60 -4.60
CA ASP A 48 -44.26 -17.21 -3.92
C ASP A 48 -44.24 -18.73 -4.14
N VAL A 49 -43.46 -19.40 -3.31
CA VAL A 49 -43.35 -20.87 -3.28
C VAL A 49 -44.71 -21.53 -3.04
N ARG A 50 -45.67 -20.85 -2.40
CA ARG A 50 -46.99 -21.42 -2.05
C ARG A 50 -48.00 -21.29 -3.18
N GLY A 51 -47.98 -20.19 -3.93
CA GLY A 51 -48.77 -20.00 -5.13
C GLY A 51 -48.35 -20.92 -6.28
N VAL A 52 -47.04 -21.17 -6.44
CA VAL A 52 -46.48 -21.98 -7.53
C VAL A 52 -46.37 -23.48 -7.21
N TYR A 53 -46.22 -23.90 -5.94
CA TYR A 53 -46.03 -25.32 -5.63
C TYR A 53 -47.25 -26.18 -5.96
N HIS A 54 -47.06 -27.23 -6.76
CA HIS A 54 -48.10 -28.17 -7.14
C HIS A 54 -47.55 -29.58 -7.41
N THR A 55 -48.32 -30.62 -7.08
CA THR A 55 -47.88 -32.02 -7.24
C THR A 55 -48.07 -32.58 -8.65
N ASP A 56 -49.04 -32.07 -9.41
CA ASP A 56 -49.19 -32.40 -10.83
C ASP A 56 -48.17 -31.62 -11.67
N LYS A 57 -47.33 -32.37 -12.40
CA LYS A 57 -46.30 -31.86 -13.32
C LYS A 57 -46.86 -31.33 -14.64
N GLY A 58 -48.11 -31.62 -14.99
CA GLY A 58 -48.79 -31.11 -16.18
C GLY A 58 -49.43 -29.74 -16.00
N ARG A 59 -49.47 -29.20 -14.77
CA ARG A 59 -50.09 -27.89 -14.49
C ARG A 59 -49.21 -26.75 -15.01
N VAL A 60 -49.72 -26.01 -15.99
CA VAL A 60 -49.14 -24.73 -16.46
C VAL A 60 -48.99 -23.77 -15.27
N GLY A 61 -47.79 -23.21 -15.10
CA GLY A 61 -47.44 -22.34 -13.97
C GLY A 61 -47.36 -23.03 -12.60
N GLY A 62 -47.29 -24.37 -12.54
CA GLY A 62 -47.10 -25.14 -11.32
C GLY A 62 -45.74 -25.84 -11.28
N SER A 63 -45.09 -25.89 -10.12
CA SER A 63 -43.83 -26.62 -9.91
C SER A 63 -43.92 -27.63 -8.78
N SER A 64 -43.48 -28.86 -9.03
CA SER A 64 -43.36 -29.91 -7.99
C SER A 64 -42.08 -29.81 -7.15
N VAL A 65 -41.26 -28.78 -7.39
CA VAL A 65 -39.93 -28.61 -6.79
C VAL A 65 -40.02 -27.74 -5.52
N LYS A 66 -39.27 -28.08 -4.47
CA LYS A 66 -39.25 -27.38 -3.17
C LYS A 66 -37.90 -26.74 -2.81
N SER A 67 -36.84 -27.18 -3.49
CA SER A 67 -35.46 -26.78 -3.29
C SER A 67 -34.72 -26.90 -4.62
N ARG A 68 -33.74 -26.03 -4.82
CA ARG A 68 -32.85 -25.95 -5.98
C ARG A 68 -31.54 -25.30 -5.52
N TYR A 69 -30.60 -25.07 -6.44
CA TYR A 69 -29.30 -24.53 -6.11
C TYR A 69 -29.31 -23.01 -6.27
N PHE A 70 -29.56 -22.27 -5.19
CA PHE A 70 -29.60 -20.81 -5.19
C PHE A 70 -28.38 -20.20 -4.49
N LEU A 71 -28.04 -18.95 -4.81
CA LEU A 71 -27.02 -18.20 -4.06
C LEU A 71 -27.52 -17.96 -2.63
N GLY A 72 -26.67 -18.22 -1.64
CA GLY A 72 -26.95 -17.93 -0.22
C GLY A 72 -26.79 -16.45 0.17
N GLN A 73 -26.30 -15.61 -0.76
CA GLN A 73 -26.16 -14.17 -0.59
C GLN A 73 -27.46 -13.46 -1.01
N ASP A 74 -27.87 -12.41 -0.30
CA ASP A 74 -29.02 -11.60 -0.73
C ASP A 74 -28.66 -10.82 -2.00
N ILE A 75 -29.23 -11.26 -3.12
CA ILE A 75 -28.97 -10.71 -4.46
C ILE A 75 -29.45 -9.27 -4.67
N SER A 76 -30.15 -8.67 -3.70
CA SER A 76 -30.46 -7.23 -3.74
C SER A 76 -29.31 -6.36 -3.27
N LEU A 77 -28.33 -6.91 -2.54
CA LEU A 77 -27.18 -6.20 -2.00
C LEU A 77 -26.09 -5.88 -3.04
N PHE A 78 -25.50 -4.68 -2.94
CA PHE A 78 -24.38 -4.24 -3.77
C PHE A 78 -23.64 -3.03 -3.17
N ASP A 79 -22.34 -2.89 -3.41
CA ASP A 79 -21.56 -1.69 -3.06
C ASP A 79 -21.56 -0.67 -4.22
N ALA A 80 -22.71 0.00 -4.42
CA ALA A 80 -22.90 0.97 -5.50
C ALA A 80 -21.87 2.12 -5.48
N ALA A 81 -21.51 2.57 -4.27
CA ALA A 81 -20.52 3.62 -4.07
C ALA A 81 -19.12 3.19 -4.53
N PHE A 82 -18.74 1.92 -4.32
CA PHE A 82 -17.49 1.40 -4.85
C PHE A 82 -17.42 1.46 -6.38
N PHE A 83 -18.53 1.20 -7.07
CA PHE A 83 -18.58 1.23 -8.54
C PHE A 83 -18.89 2.60 -9.14
N ASN A 84 -18.83 3.66 -8.31
CA ASN A 84 -19.12 5.06 -8.68
C ASN A 84 -20.56 5.26 -9.22
N LEU A 85 -21.52 4.45 -8.77
CA LEU A 85 -22.92 4.49 -9.19
C LEU A 85 -23.79 5.21 -8.15
N SER A 86 -24.79 5.96 -8.61
CA SER A 86 -25.86 6.45 -7.73
C SER A 86 -26.81 5.32 -7.35
N SER A 87 -27.55 5.49 -6.25
CA SER A 87 -28.56 4.51 -5.81
C SER A 87 -29.59 4.21 -6.92
N ASP A 88 -30.08 5.24 -7.62
CA ASP A 88 -31.05 5.09 -8.71
C ASP A 88 -30.47 4.35 -9.93
N ALA A 89 -29.17 4.50 -10.19
CA ALA A 89 -28.49 3.76 -11.24
C ALA A 89 -28.27 2.29 -10.83
N ALA A 90 -27.87 2.05 -9.57
CA ALA A 90 -27.63 0.73 -9.02
C ALA A 90 -28.92 -0.10 -8.88
N ALA A 91 -30.03 0.52 -8.47
CA ALA A 91 -31.34 -0.11 -8.36
C ALA A 91 -31.91 -0.55 -9.72
N ALA A 92 -31.54 0.15 -10.80
CA ALA A 92 -31.92 -0.19 -12.17
C ALA A 92 -31.02 -1.26 -12.84
N LEU A 93 -29.89 -1.64 -12.23
CA LEU A 93 -29.02 -2.69 -12.75
C LEU A 93 -29.61 -4.08 -12.49
N ASP A 94 -29.42 -4.98 -13.44
CA ASP A 94 -29.51 -6.43 -13.18
C ASP A 94 -28.68 -6.78 -11.93
N PRO A 95 -29.21 -7.55 -10.96
CA PRO A 95 -28.40 -8.23 -9.94
C PRO A 95 -27.15 -8.87 -10.53
N GLN A 96 -27.23 -9.41 -11.75
CA GLN A 96 -26.07 -9.87 -12.49
C GLN A 96 -25.09 -8.74 -12.81
N GLU A 97 -25.50 -7.58 -13.34
CA GLU A 97 -24.58 -6.44 -13.53
C GLU A 97 -23.93 -5.94 -12.22
N ARG A 98 -24.48 -6.28 -11.06
CA ARG A 98 -23.92 -6.00 -9.73
C ARG A 98 -22.92 -7.06 -9.28
N PHE A 99 -23.30 -8.34 -9.29
CA PHE A 99 -22.35 -9.44 -9.07
C PHE A 99 -21.24 -9.45 -10.14
N LEU A 100 -21.46 -8.87 -11.33
CA LEU A 100 -20.45 -8.74 -12.39
C LEU A 100 -19.31 -7.91 -11.84
N LEU A 101 -19.67 -6.72 -11.37
CA LEU A 101 -18.70 -5.71 -10.98
C LEU A 101 -17.98 -6.10 -9.70
N GLU A 102 -18.68 -6.65 -8.70
CA GLU A 102 -18.02 -7.22 -7.52
C GLU A 102 -17.14 -8.40 -7.88
N THR A 103 -17.71 -9.40 -8.54
CA THR A 103 -16.93 -10.60 -8.86
C THR A 103 -15.91 -10.31 -9.96
N VAL A 104 -15.87 -9.13 -10.62
CA VAL A 104 -14.82 -8.71 -11.58
C VAL A 104 -13.84 -7.67 -11.03
N TYR A 105 -14.17 -7.01 -9.94
CA TYR A 105 -13.12 -6.49 -9.08
C TYR A 105 -12.37 -7.67 -8.45
N GLU A 106 -13.12 -8.64 -7.95
CA GLU A 106 -12.69 -10.01 -7.81
C GLU A 106 -12.49 -10.71 -9.18
N ALA A 107 -12.14 -10.03 -10.32
CA ALA A 107 -11.52 -10.53 -11.61
C ALA A 107 -10.10 -10.06 -11.79
N THR A 108 -9.90 -8.75 -11.64
CA THR A 108 -8.59 -8.24 -11.25
C THR A 108 -8.10 -8.91 -9.95
N GLU A 109 -9.02 -9.56 -9.21
CA GLU A 109 -8.82 -10.65 -8.25
C GLU A 109 -9.80 -11.86 -8.50
N GLU A 110 -10.02 -12.31 -9.78
CA GLU A 110 -10.72 -13.55 -10.33
C GLU A 110 -12.08 -13.75 -11.34
N GLY A 111 -13.40 -13.24 -11.29
CA GLY A 111 -14.47 -12.85 -12.36
C GLY A 111 -16.08 -13.21 -12.48
N ALA A 112 -16.82 -12.85 -13.62
CA ALA A 112 -18.28 -12.46 -14.02
C ALA A 112 -19.53 -13.40 -14.57
N LEU A 113 -20.53 -12.96 -15.47
CA LEU A 113 -22.04 -13.35 -15.54
C LEU A 113 -23.00 -13.44 -16.87
N ASN A 114 -24.39 -13.55 -16.78
CA ASN A 114 -25.53 -13.83 -17.77
C ASN A 114 -26.77 -12.81 -17.75
N LYS A 115 -28.09 -13.15 -18.01
CA LYS A 115 -29.18 -12.22 -18.54
C LYS A 115 -30.70 -12.25 -18.08
N ASP A 116 -31.17 -12.87 -16.99
CA ASP A 116 -32.63 -12.99 -16.69
C ASP A 116 -33.46 -11.69 -16.49
N TYR A 117 -32.87 -10.55 -16.14
CA TYR A 117 -33.61 -9.41 -15.59
C TYR A 117 -34.35 -8.53 -16.61
N TYR A 118 -33.84 -8.46 -17.85
CA TYR A 118 -34.40 -7.62 -18.91
C TYR A 118 -35.87 -7.97 -19.20
N GLU A 119 -36.19 -9.26 -19.24
CA GLU A 119 -37.55 -9.73 -19.53
C GLU A 119 -38.55 -9.31 -18.45
N ILE A 120 -38.12 -9.22 -17.19
CA ILE A 120 -38.96 -8.82 -16.06
C ILE A 120 -39.27 -7.33 -16.13
N GLN A 121 -38.26 -6.48 -16.38
CA GLN A 121 -38.50 -5.04 -16.60
C GLN A 121 -39.41 -4.81 -17.82
N SER A 122 -39.31 -5.63 -18.87
CA SER A 122 -40.13 -5.49 -20.08
C SER A 122 -41.63 -5.80 -19.88
N LYS A 123 -42.03 -6.45 -18.77
CA LYS A 123 -43.42 -6.82 -18.48
C LYS A 123 -44.29 -5.66 -17.99
N ASP A 124 -43.73 -4.51 -17.59
CA ASP A 124 -44.48 -3.29 -17.24
C ASP A 124 -43.77 -2.03 -17.76
N ALA A 125 -44.21 -1.54 -18.92
CA ALA A 125 -43.54 -0.47 -19.65
C ALA A 125 -43.75 0.94 -19.06
N GLU A 126 -44.74 1.15 -18.18
CA GLU A 126 -45.02 2.47 -17.59
C GLU A 126 -44.13 2.77 -16.37
N ALA A 127 -43.46 1.76 -15.81
CA ALA A 127 -42.63 1.86 -14.61
C ALA A 127 -41.10 1.96 -14.88
N LEU A 128 -40.67 1.97 -16.14
CA LEU A 128 -39.24 1.88 -16.52
C LEU A 128 -38.42 3.13 -16.14
N PRO A 129 -37.36 3.01 -15.32
CA PRO A 129 -36.43 4.11 -15.05
C PRO A 129 -35.68 4.55 -16.31
N LEU A 130 -35.34 5.85 -16.42
CA LEU A 130 -34.53 6.41 -17.53
C LEU A 130 -33.15 5.74 -17.68
N SER A 131 -32.65 5.08 -16.64
CA SER A 131 -31.40 4.31 -16.60
C SER A 131 -31.55 2.86 -17.14
N SER A 132 -32.76 2.31 -17.22
CA SER A 132 -33.02 0.90 -17.57
C SER A 132 -32.35 0.42 -18.87
N PRO A 133 -32.40 1.16 -20.01
CA PRO A 133 -31.75 0.74 -21.26
C PRO A 133 -30.24 0.54 -21.16
N PHE A 134 -29.60 1.16 -20.16
CA PHE A 134 -28.17 1.04 -19.89
C PHE A 134 -27.84 0.00 -18.81
N GLY A 135 -28.81 -0.46 -18.01
CA GLY A 135 -28.59 -1.37 -16.86
C GLY A 135 -29.01 -2.83 -17.09
N THR A 136 -29.44 -3.16 -18.31
CA THR A 136 -30.09 -4.45 -18.63
C THR A 136 -29.79 -5.01 -20.03
N GLY A 137 -29.17 -4.21 -20.93
CA GLY A 137 -28.92 -4.63 -22.30
C GLY A 137 -27.78 -5.65 -22.40
N THR A 138 -27.92 -6.69 -23.23
CA THR A 138 -26.91 -7.78 -23.39
C THR A 138 -25.45 -7.31 -23.47
N ALA A 139 -25.16 -6.23 -24.20
CA ALA A 139 -23.79 -5.70 -24.36
C ALA A 139 -23.27 -4.93 -23.14
N MET A 140 -24.14 -4.49 -22.23
CA MET A 140 -23.77 -3.75 -21.02
C MET A 140 -23.05 -4.64 -20.01
N LEU A 141 -23.31 -5.96 -20.02
CA LEU A 141 -22.57 -6.95 -19.23
C LEU A 141 -21.04 -6.81 -19.42
N SER A 142 -20.55 -6.97 -20.65
CA SER A 142 -19.11 -6.82 -20.94
C SER A 142 -18.67 -5.35 -20.93
N ASN A 143 -19.51 -4.43 -21.42
CA ASN A 143 -19.13 -3.02 -21.54
C ASN A 143 -19.01 -2.30 -20.18
N ARG A 144 -19.76 -2.67 -19.14
CA ARG A 144 -19.62 -2.09 -17.79
C ARG A 144 -18.30 -2.46 -17.13
N ILE A 145 -17.87 -3.71 -17.31
CA ILE A 145 -16.52 -4.15 -16.92
C ILE A 145 -15.49 -3.28 -17.65
N SER A 146 -15.55 -3.21 -18.97
CA SER A 146 -14.58 -2.45 -19.76
C SER A 146 -14.57 -0.96 -19.42
N HIS A 147 -15.74 -0.37 -19.14
CA HIS A 147 -15.85 1.03 -18.74
C HIS A 147 -15.32 1.31 -17.33
N PHE A 148 -15.61 0.44 -16.35
CA PHE A 148 -15.16 0.65 -14.96
C PHE A 148 -13.65 0.43 -14.78
N PHE A 149 -13.07 -0.55 -15.48
CA PHE A 149 -11.63 -0.87 -15.43
C PHE A 149 -10.81 -0.19 -16.54
N ASP A 150 -11.41 0.73 -17.31
CA ASP A 150 -10.84 1.42 -18.48
C ASP A 150 -10.17 0.51 -19.54
N LEU A 151 -10.72 -0.70 -19.72
CA LEU A 151 -10.18 -1.71 -20.64
C LEU A 151 -10.48 -1.35 -22.09
N ARG A 152 -9.43 -1.23 -22.92
CA ARG A 152 -9.51 -0.82 -24.33
C ARG A 152 -9.46 -1.98 -25.34
N GLY A 153 -9.53 -3.23 -24.86
CA GLY A 153 -9.61 -4.42 -25.72
C GLY A 153 -11.02 -4.69 -26.25
N PRO A 154 -11.22 -5.75 -27.05
CA PRO A 154 -12.55 -6.19 -27.46
C PRO A 154 -13.44 -6.52 -26.27
N SER A 155 -14.63 -5.91 -26.23
CA SER A 155 -15.69 -6.18 -25.23
C SER A 155 -16.86 -6.86 -25.95
N ILE A 156 -17.18 -8.09 -25.55
CA ILE A 156 -18.15 -8.96 -26.23
C ILE A 156 -18.92 -9.76 -25.19
N SER A 157 -20.26 -9.71 -25.26
CA SER A 157 -21.14 -10.67 -24.59
C SER A 157 -21.47 -11.82 -25.55
N VAL A 158 -21.26 -13.05 -25.12
CA VAL A 158 -21.52 -14.28 -25.91
C VAL A 158 -22.76 -14.99 -25.37
N ASP A 159 -23.55 -15.58 -26.26
CA ASP A 159 -24.73 -16.37 -25.90
C ASP A 159 -24.83 -17.61 -26.80
N THR A 160 -24.71 -18.78 -26.19
CA THR A 160 -24.76 -20.11 -26.83
C THR A 160 -25.35 -21.15 -25.87
N GLY A 161 -26.33 -20.72 -25.05
CA GLY A 161 -26.85 -21.50 -23.93
C GLY A 161 -25.74 -21.89 -22.94
N ASP A 162 -25.81 -23.11 -22.43
CA ASP A 162 -24.92 -23.61 -21.37
C ASP A 162 -23.43 -23.64 -21.75
N SER A 163 -23.15 -23.67 -23.06
CA SER A 163 -21.78 -23.62 -23.58
C SER A 163 -21.16 -22.22 -23.55
N ALA A 164 -21.92 -21.16 -23.24
CA ALA A 164 -21.46 -19.77 -23.38
C ALA A 164 -20.18 -19.45 -22.59
N GLY A 165 -20.02 -19.99 -21.37
CA GLY A 165 -18.79 -19.83 -20.60
C GLY A 165 -17.56 -20.41 -21.29
N ILE A 166 -17.64 -21.62 -21.85
CA ILE A 166 -16.50 -22.24 -22.54
C ILE A 166 -16.27 -21.68 -23.95
N VAL A 167 -17.32 -21.23 -24.63
CA VAL A 167 -17.20 -20.47 -25.89
C VAL A 167 -16.55 -19.11 -25.63
N ALA A 168 -16.85 -18.44 -24.52
CA ALA A 168 -16.15 -17.22 -24.11
C ALA A 168 -14.66 -17.49 -23.80
N VAL A 169 -14.29 -18.64 -23.19
CA VAL A 169 -12.88 -19.06 -23.03
C VAL A 169 -12.19 -19.22 -24.37
N HIS A 170 -12.85 -19.88 -25.34
CA HIS A 170 -12.34 -19.97 -26.69
C HIS A 170 -12.12 -18.57 -27.31
N GLN A 171 -13.10 -17.67 -27.25
CA GLN A 171 -12.98 -16.31 -27.81
C GLN A 171 -11.88 -15.48 -27.12
N GLY A 172 -11.73 -15.59 -25.80
CA GLY A 172 -10.64 -14.94 -25.05
C GLY A 172 -9.26 -15.43 -25.53
N CYS A 173 -9.07 -16.75 -25.63
CA CYS A 173 -7.86 -17.34 -26.18
C CYS A 173 -7.58 -16.88 -27.63
N GLN A 174 -8.60 -16.82 -28.49
CA GLN A 174 -8.43 -16.36 -29.89
C GLN A 174 -8.13 -14.86 -29.98
N SER A 175 -8.71 -14.02 -29.11
CA SER A 175 -8.39 -12.59 -29.07
C SER A 175 -6.92 -12.36 -28.69
N ILE A 176 -6.38 -13.18 -27.80
CA ILE A 176 -4.96 -13.15 -27.44
C ILE A 176 -4.07 -13.70 -28.56
N ARG A 177 -4.36 -14.89 -29.12
CA ARG A 177 -3.58 -15.49 -30.23
C ARG A 177 -3.54 -14.63 -31.49
N SER A 178 -4.62 -13.87 -31.77
CA SER A 178 -4.69 -12.92 -32.88
C SER A 178 -4.11 -11.53 -32.56
N GLY A 179 -3.50 -11.32 -31.38
CA GLY A 179 -2.84 -10.07 -30.99
C GLY A 179 -3.78 -8.90 -30.70
N LYS A 180 -5.10 -9.15 -30.60
CA LYS A 180 -6.12 -8.13 -30.29
C LYS A 180 -6.20 -7.82 -28.79
N SER A 181 -5.68 -8.73 -27.96
CA SER A 181 -5.67 -8.65 -26.49
C SER A 181 -4.30 -9.09 -25.95
N TYR A 182 -3.73 -8.33 -25.01
CA TYR A 182 -2.59 -8.81 -24.20
C TYR A 182 -3.04 -9.80 -23.10
N MET A 183 -4.27 -9.61 -22.63
CA MET A 183 -4.92 -10.33 -21.54
C MET A 183 -6.43 -10.34 -21.79
N SER A 184 -7.14 -11.34 -21.30
CA SER A 184 -8.60 -11.47 -21.46
C SER A 184 -9.27 -11.82 -20.13
N ILE A 185 -10.45 -11.26 -19.88
CA ILE A 185 -11.33 -11.58 -18.74
C ILE A 185 -12.52 -12.34 -19.32
N VAL A 186 -12.80 -13.55 -18.81
CA VAL A 186 -13.75 -14.49 -19.44
C VAL A 186 -14.68 -15.12 -18.43
N ALA A 187 -16.00 -14.96 -18.60
CA ALA A 187 -16.93 -15.00 -17.47
C ALA A 187 -18.40 -15.32 -17.82
N ALA A 188 -19.19 -15.92 -16.91
CA ALA A 188 -20.61 -16.31 -17.14
C ALA A 188 -21.47 -16.60 -15.86
N ALA A 189 -22.81 -16.55 -15.94
CA ALA A 189 -23.76 -16.77 -14.79
C ALA A 189 -24.88 -17.79 -15.01
N ASN A 190 -25.58 -18.05 -13.89
CA ASN A 190 -27.03 -17.88 -13.83
C ASN A 190 -27.44 -17.14 -12.54
N ILE A 191 -28.39 -16.21 -12.61
CA ILE A 191 -29.15 -15.70 -11.45
C ILE A 191 -30.61 -15.58 -11.87
N PHE A 192 -31.52 -16.26 -11.17
CA PHE A 192 -32.92 -16.35 -11.59
C PHE A 192 -33.82 -15.37 -10.85
N LEU A 193 -34.71 -14.69 -11.58
CA LEU A 193 -35.50 -13.58 -11.03
C LEU A 193 -37.01 -13.67 -11.32
N GLY A 194 -37.45 -14.22 -12.46
CA GLY A 194 -38.87 -14.43 -12.75
C GLY A 194 -39.45 -15.61 -11.97
N GLN A 195 -40.77 -15.83 -11.95
CA GLN A 195 -41.35 -17.04 -11.34
C GLN A 195 -41.55 -18.20 -12.32
N ASP A 196 -41.55 -17.92 -13.62
CA ASP A 196 -42.03 -18.83 -14.67
C ASP A 196 -41.18 -20.12 -14.79
N ASP A 197 -39.84 -20.03 -14.66
CA ASP A 197 -38.88 -21.13 -14.85
C ASP A 197 -38.40 -21.84 -13.57
N LEU A 198 -39.23 -21.93 -12.52
CA LEU A 198 -38.84 -22.52 -11.22
C LEU A 198 -38.43 -24.01 -11.26
N ILE A 199 -38.55 -24.70 -12.40
CA ILE A 199 -38.33 -26.14 -12.53
C ILE A 199 -36.85 -26.51 -12.76
N GLY A 200 -36.04 -25.67 -13.42
CA GLY A 200 -34.67 -26.00 -13.86
C GLY A 200 -33.50 -25.44 -13.02
N ARG A 201 -33.79 -24.62 -12.00
CA ARG A 201 -32.85 -23.56 -11.56
C ARG A 201 -31.58 -24.00 -10.83
N VAL A 202 -30.48 -23.36 -11.24
CA VAL A 202 -29.16 -23.40 -10.60
C VAL A 202 -28.47 -22.05 -10.78
N GLU A 203 -28.11 -21.38 -9.69
CA GLU A 203 -27.44 -20.09 -9.71
C GLU A 203 -25.94 -20.19 -9.50
N GLY A 204 -25.20 -19.30 -10.16
CA GLY A 204 -23.75 -19.29 -10.14
C GLY A 204 -23.16 -18.05 -10.80
N VAL A 205 -21.91 -17.77 -10.45
CA VAL A 205 -21.08 -16.66 -10.92
C VAL A 205 -19.66 -17.18 -11.05
N ALA A 206 -18.99 -17.01 -12.19
CA ALA A 206 -17.56 -17.35 -12.28
C ALA A 206 -16.84 -16.74 -13.49
N ALA A 207 -15.51 -16.71 -13.41
CA ALA A 207 -14.64 -16.44 -14.55
C ALA A 207 -13.21 -16.93 -14.36
N LEU A 208 -12.40 -16.60 -15.36
CA LEU A 208 -10.95 -16.65 -15.38
C LEU A 208 -10.36 -15.29 -15.86
N ILE A 209 -9.12 -14.99 -15.49
CA ILE A 209 -8.24 -14.13 -16.29
C ILE A 209 -7.21 -14.99 -17.03
N LEU A 210 -7.08 -14.72 -18.33
CA LEU A 210 -6.21 -15.41 -19.27
C LEU A 210 -5.11 -14.48 -19.80
N GLN A 211 -3.87 -14.96 -19.83
CA GLN A 211 -2.70 -14.26 -20.37
C GLN A 211 -1.80 -15.26 -21.13
N PRO A 212 -1.02 -14.88 -22.16
CA PRO A 212 0.04 -15.74 -22.69
C PRO A 212 0.97 -16.23 -21.56
N LEU A 213 1.34 -17.51 -21.57
CA LEU A 213 2.16 -18.10 -20.50
C LEU A 213 3.52 -17.42 -20.34
N ASP A 214 4.18 -17.06 -21.44
CA ASP A 214 5.45 -16.33 -21.43
C ASP A 214 5.29 -14.92 -20.82
N ALA A 215 4.17 -14.26 -21.11
CA ALA A 215 3.83 -12.96 -20.54
C ALA A 215 3.49 -13.04 -19.05
N ALA A 216 2.74 -14.05 -18.62
CA ALA A 216 2.45 -14.29 -17.20
C ALA A 216 3.73 -14.53 -16.39
N LEU A 217 4.65 -15.34 -16.92
CA LEU A 217 5.95 -15.60 -16.29
C LEU A 217 6.85 -14.36 -16.27
N ARG A 218 6.91 -13.57 -17.35
CA ARG A 218 7.63 -12.29 -17.42
C ARG A 218 7.11 -11.25 -16.43
N ASP A 219 5.79 -11.14 -16.29
CA ASP A 219 5.13 -10.14 -15.44
C ASP A 219 5.09 -10.58 -13.96
N GLY A 220 5.62 -11.76 -13.64
CA GLY A 220 5.67 -12.33 -12.29
C GLY A 220 4.29 -12.69 -11.74
N ASN A 221 3.35 -13.03 -12.62
CA ASN A 221 1.99 -13.43 -12.26
C ASN A 221 1.95 -14.92 -11.89
N GLN A 222 1.04 -15.29 -11.00
CA GLN A 222 0.84 -16.70 -10.67
C GLN A 222 0.17 -17.42 -11.84
N VAL A 223 0.68 -18.59 -12.21
CA VAL A 223 0.03 -19.50 -13.16
C VAL A 223 -0.67 -20.59 -12.36
N HIS A 224 -2.00 -20.66 -12.46
CA HIS A 224 -2.82 -21.61 -11.71
C HIS A 224 -3.00 -22.92 -12.50
N ALA A 225 -3.21 -22.80 -13.81
CA ALA A 225 -3.10 -23.87 -14.80
C ALA A 225 -2.80 -23.27 -16.18
N VAL A 226 -2.62 -24.11 -17.20
CA VAL A 226 -2.38 -23.71 -18.58
C VAL A 226 -3.42 -24.36 -19.48
N ILE A 227 -4.13 -23.54 -20.26
CA ILE A 227 -4.99 -24.01 -21.35
C ILE A 227 -4.09 -24.31 -22.55
N GLY A 228 -3.88 -25.62 -22.79
CA GLY A 228 -3.15 -26.13 -23.94
C GLY A 228 -3.92 -26.00 -25.26
N ASP A 229 -3.27 -26.35 -26.36
CA ASP A 229 -3.90 -26.41 -27.69
C ASP A 229 -4.12 -27.87 -28.15
N SER A 230 -5.17 -28.10 -28.94
CA SER A 230 -5.55 -29.46 -29.38
C SER A 230 -4.55 -30.11 -30.33
N GLY A 231 -3.64 -29.34 -30.95
CA GLY A 231 -2.56 -29.88 -31.79
C GLY A 231 -1.36 -30.44 -31.03
N GLY A 232 -1.33 -30.36 -29.69
CA GLY A 232 -0.14 -30.68 -28.88
C GLY A 232 -0.20 -31.95 -28.03
N TYR A 233 -1.34 -32.64 -27.96
CA TYR A 233 -1.57 -33.77 -27.04
C TYR A 233 -2.31 -34.93 -27.72
N SER A 234 -2.02 -36.15 -27.29
CA SER A 234 -2.80 -37.35 -27.63
C SER A 234 -3.96 -37.57 -26.64
N LEU A 235 -4.83 -38.53 -26.90
CA LEU A 235 -5.87 -38.95 -25.96
C LEU A 235 -5.30 -39.79 -24.78
N GLU A 236 -4.08 -40.31 -24.94
CA GLU A 236 -3.34 -41.04 -23.91
C GLU A 236 -2.76 -40.08 -22.85
N ASP A 237 -2.49 -38.82 -23.21
CA ASP A 237 -2.05 -37.76 -22.26
C ASP A 237 -3.17 -37.26 -21.31
N ILE A 238 -4.43 -37.60 -21.58
CA ILE A 238 -5.61 -37.04 -20.87
C ILE A 238 -6.12 -38.01 -19.78
N GLY A 239 -5.58 -37.88 -18.57
CA GLY A 239 -5.99 -38.69 -17.41
C GLY A 239 -7.32 -38.29 -16.74
N TYR A 240 -7.90 -37.13 -17.05
CA TYR A 240 -9.17 -36.68 -16.48
C TYR A 240 -10.08 -35.94 -17.48
N VAL A 241 -11.39 -36.19 -17.40
CA VAL A 241 -12.45 -35.48 -18.14
C VAL A 241 -13.50 -34.95 -17.16
N GLU A 242 -13.63 -33.62 -17.10
CA GLU A 242 -14.80 -32.98 -16.48
C GLU A 242 -15.94 -33.00 -17.50
N ALA A 243 -16.87 -33.94 -17.33
CA ALA A 243 -18.01 -34.17 -18.22
C ALA A 243 -19.19 -33.27 -17.85
N ARG A 244 -20.12 -33.03 -18.79
CA ARG A 244 -21.32 -32.23 -18.54
C ARG A 244 -22.26 -32.95 -17.57
N LEU A 245 -22.78 -34.12 -17.95
CA LEU A 245 -23.68 -35.00 -17.19
C LEU A 245 -24.73 -34.20 -16.39
N THR A 246 -25.82 -33.83 -17.05
CA THR A 246 -26.83 -32.90 -16.51
C THR A 246 -27.77 -33.56 -15.49
N GLY A 247 -27.68 -34.89 -15.31
CA GLY A 247 -28.69 -35.69 -14.63
C GLY A 247 -29.83 -36.11 -15.57
N THR A 248 -29.67 -35.92 -16.88
CA THR A 248 -30.70 -36.23 -17.87
C THR A 248 -30.56 -37.67 -18.30
N ALA A 249 -31.50 -38.50 -17.82
CA ALA A 249 -31.47 -39.96 -17.98
C ALA A 249 -31.44 -40.47 -19.45
N ALA A 250 -31.72 -39.60 -20.43
CA ALA A 250 -31.63 -39.90 -21.86
C ALA A 250 -30.30 -39.43 -22.51
N GLU A 251 -29.53 -38.55 -21.88
CA GLU A 251 -28.32 -37.91 -22.45
C GLU A 251 -27.04 -38.39 -21.77
N ASP A 252 -27.02 -38.42 -20.42
CA ASP A 252 -25.87 -38.83 -19.62
C ASP A 252 -25.25 -40.18 -20.07
N PRO A 253 -26.02 -41.22 -20.47
CA PRO A 253 -25.45 -42.47 -20.97
C PRO A 253 -24.70 -42.33 -22.30
N TYR A 254 -25.18 -41.46 -23.21
CA TYR A 254 -24.51 -41.23 -24.49
C TYR A 254 -23.23 -40.39 -24.32
N GLU A 255 -23.21 -39.43 -23.39
CA GLU A 255 -21.98 -38.69 -23.07
C GLU A 255 -20.93 -39.63 -22.47
N ALA A 256 -21.29 -40.42 -21.46
CA ALA A 256 -20.39 -41.40 -20.84
C ALA A 256 -19.87 -42.44 -21.87
N GLU A 257 -20.74 -42.97 -22.73
CA GLU A 257 -20.31 -43.87 -23.81
C GLU A 257 -19.42 -43.16 -24.84
N THR A 258 -19.67 -41.89 -25.15
CA THR A 258 -18.83 -41.11 -26.09
C THR A 258 -17.44 -40.86 -25.52
N ILE A 259 -17.32 -40.56 -24.23
CA ILE A 259 -16.04 -40.43 -23.52
C ILE A 259 -15.28 -41.77 -23.58
N ALA A 260 -15.91 -42.89 -23.22
CA ALA A 260 -15.28 -44.21 -23.31
C ALA A 260 -14.83 -44.52 -24.76
N ARG A 261 -15.73 -44.39 -25.75
CA ARG A 261 -15.43 -44.64 -27.17
C ARG A 261 -14.35 -43.71 -27.75
N ALA A 262 -14.06 -42.58 -27.13
CA ALA A 262 -12.97 -41.68 -27.52
C ALA A 262 -11.65 -42.08 -26.87
N PHE A 263 -11.60 -42.13 -25.54
CA PHE A 263 -10.35 -42.20 -24.76
C PHE A 263 -9.88 -43.64 -24.44
N ASP A 264 -10.77 -44.63 -24.42
CA ASP A 264 -10.48 -45.97 -23.90
C ASP A 264 -9.79 -46.91 -24.91
N LYS A 265 -9.82 -46.56 -26.20
CA LYS A 265 -9.38 -47.44 -27.32
C LYS A 265 -7.92 -47.91 -27.27
N ASN A 266 -7.05 -47.17 -26.58
CA ASN A 266 -5.63 -47.45 -26.44
C ASN A 266 -5.17 -47.60 -24.98
N ARG A 267 -6.11 -47.58 -24.01
CA ARG A 267 -5.79 -47.65 -22.57
C ARG A 267 -5.82 -49.08 -22.04
N ASP A 268 -5.15 -49.32 -20.93
CA ASP A 268 -5.25 -50.57 -20.17
C ASP A 268 -6.03 -50.38 -18.86
N GLU A 269 -6.39 -51.47 -18.19
CA GLU A 269 -7.18 -51.44 -16.94
C GLU A 269 -6.45 -50.76 -15.77
N THR A 270 -5.15 -50.45 -15.89
CA THR A 270 -4.33 -49.79 -14.88
C THR A 270 -4.21 -48.28 -15.08
N ASP A 271 -4.30 -47.78 -16.31
CA ASP A 271 -4.42 -46.34 -16.66
C ASP A 271 -5.75 -45.98 -17.37
N PRO A 272 -6.92 -46.23 -16.74
CA PRO A 272 -8.22 -45.83 -17.30
C PRO A 272 -8.40 -44.31 -17.23
N VAL A 273 -9.05 -43.73 -18.24
CA VAL A 273 -9.51 -42.33 -18.16
C VAL A 273 -10.53 -42.19 -17.03
N VAL A 274 -10.35 -41.20 -16.15
CA VAL A 274 -11.33 -40.90 -15.11
C VAL A 274 -12.21 -39.74 -15.55
N PHE A 275 -13.52 -39.85 -15.38
CA PHE A 275 -14.44 -38.74 -15.61
C PHE A 275 -15.35 -38.48 -14.40
N GLY A 276 -15.92 -37.28 -14.35
CA GLY A 276 -16.95 -36.89 -13.38
C GLY A 276 -17.55 -35.53 -13.72
N SER A 277 -18.58 -35.12 -12.97
CA SER A 277 -19.26 -33.83 -13.20
C SER A 277 -19.54 -33.08 -11.90
N LEU A 278 -19.19 -31.79 -11.88
CA LEU A 278 -19.53 -30.81 -10.85
C LEU A 278 -21.04 -30.60 -10.69
N ASN A 279 -21.86 -30.93 -11.70
CA ASN A 279 -23.31 -30.85 -11.61
C ASN A 279 -23.89 -31.81 -10.54
N THR A 280 -23.12 -32.81 -10.09
CA THR A 280 -23.47 -33.67 -8.94
C THR A 280 -23.34 -32.99 -7.56
N ASN A 281 -22.67 -31.82 -7.50
CA ASN A 281 -22.53 -30.98 -6.31
C ASN A 281 -23.34 -29.68 -6.40
N LEU A 282 -23.48 -29.10 -7.61
CA LEU A 282 -24.10 -27.78 -7.82
C LEU A 282 -25.35 -27.80 -8.71
N GLY A 283 -25.68 -28.90 -9.39
CA GLY A 283 -26.59 -28.89 -10.53
C GLY A 283 -25.99 -28.21 -11.77
N ASP A 284 -26.67 -28.32 -12.92
CA ASP A 284 -26.25 -27.64 -14.15
C ASP A 284 -26.42 -26.11 -14.03
N THR A 285 -25.31 -25.43 -13.76
CA THR A 285 -25.21 -23.96 -13.66
C THR A 285 -25.44 -23.24 -15.00
N GLY A 286 -25.74 -23.95 -16.10
CA GLY A 286 -26.02 -23.36 -17.40
C GLY A 286 -24.77 -22.68 -17.96
N PRO A 287 -24.81 -21.39 -18.34
CA PRO A 287 -23.66 -20.69 -18.92
C PRO A 287 -22.38 -20.71 -18.08
N VAL A 288 -22.45 -20.87 -16.75
CA VAL A 288 -21.26 -20.98 -15.88
C VAL A 288 -20.57 -22.33 -15.97
N SER A 289 -21.28 -23.38 -16.39
CA SER A 289 -20.88 -24.78 -16.20
C SER A 289 -19.44 -25.06 -16.65
N GLY A 290 -19.09 -24.63 -17.87
CA GLY A 290 -17.73 -24.76 -18.43
C GLY A 290 -16.65 -23.99 -17.67
N ILE A 291 -16.98 -22.86 -17.03
CA ILE A 291 -16.03 -22.12 -16.19
C ILE A 291 -15.90 -22.79 -14.82
N ALA A 292 -17.01 -23.15 -14.18
CA ALA A 292 -17.04 -23.89 -12.92
C ALA A 292 -16.23 -25.21 -13.00
N ALA A 293 -16.39 -25.92 -14.12
CA ALA A 293 -15.60 -27.08 -14.52
C ALA A 293 -14.08 -26.80 -14.57
N LEU A 294 -13.67 -25.72 -15.24
CA LEU A 294 -12.25 -25.31 -15.29
C LEU A 294 -11.69 -24.98 -13.91
N ILE A 295 -12.46 -24.29 -13.04
CA ILE A 295 -12.03 -23.98 -11.67
C ILE A 295 -11.81 -25.28 -10.87
N LYS A 296 -12.73 -26.25 -10.96
CA LYS A 296 -12.55 -27.59 -10.34
C LYS A 296 -11.31 -28.31 -10.90
N ALA A 297 -11.09 -28.27 -12.21
CA ALA A 297 -9.92 -28.88 -12.86
C ALA A 297 -8.59 -28.25 -12.38
N VAL A 298 -8.53 -26.93 -12.20
CA VAL A 298 -7.37 -26.24 -11.63
C VAL A 298 -7.03 -26.78 -10.23
N PHE A 299 -8.03 -27.00 -9.37
CA PHE A 299 -7.79 -27.56 -8.04
C PHE A 299 -7.39 -29.05 -8.08
N LEU A 300 -7.97 -29.87 -8.97
CA LEU A 300 -7.54 -31.25 -9.19
C LEU A 300 -6.05 -31.34 -9.55
N LEU A 301 -5.57 -30.48 -10.46
CA LEU A 301 -4.16 -30.36 -10.82
C LEU A 301 -3.30 -29.88 -9.63
N LYS A 302 -3.73 -28.82 -8.94
CA LYS A 302 -3.03 -28.22 -7.79
C LYS A 302 -2.81 -29.20 -6.64
N HIS A 303 -3.79 -30.06 -6.36
CA HIS A 303 -3.75 -31.03 -5.27
C HIS A 303 -3.25 -32.42 -5.68
N ARG A 304 -2.90 -32.64 -6.95
CA ARG A 304 -2.32 -33.90 -7.50
C ARG A 304 -3.03 -35.17 -7.00
N CYS A 305 -4.37 -35.14 -6.99
CA CYS A 305 -5.15 -36.12 -6.26
C CYS A 305 -5.09 -37.55 -6.86
N GLN A 306 -4.24 -38.42 -6.29
CA GLN A 306 -4.37 -39.88 -6.41
C GLN A 306 -5.75 -40.42 -5.97
N GLN A 307 -6.57 -39.57 -5.32
CA GLN A 307 -7.94 -39.85 -4.90
C GLN A 307 -9.00 -39.74 -6.02
N LEU A 308 -8.62 -39.72 -7.30
CA LEU A 308 -9.57 -39.82 -8.42
C LEU A 308 -10.53 -41.03 -8.26
N ARG A 309 -10.07 -42.15 -7.69
CA ARG A 309 -10.90 -43.33 -7.34
C ARG A 309 -11.85 -43.15 -6.14
N ARG A 310 -11.88 -41.98 -5.46
CA ARG A 310 -12.78 -41.68 -4.32
C ARG A 310 -13.84 -40.61 -4.61
N LEU A 311 -13.69 -39.82 -5.68
CA LEU A 311 -14.66 -38.78 -6.04
C LEU A 311 -15.95 -39.33 -6.68
N GLY A 312 -16.01 -40.64 -6.98
CA GLY A 312 -17.22 -41.32 -7.47
C GLY A 312 -17.96 -42.16 -6.42
N PRO A 313 -18.84 -41.55 -5.59
CA PRO A 313 -19.89 -42.28 -4.86
C PRO A 313 -21.33 -41.83 -5.22
N LYS A 314 -21.51 -41.03 -6.28
CA LYS A 314 -22.83 -40.55 -6.76
C LYS A 314 -23.16 -40.91 -8.24
N ILE A 315 -22.44 -41.85 -8.85
CA ILE A 315 -22.90 -42.57 -10.05
C ILE A 315 -23.24 -44.01 -9.64
N GLY A 316 -24.33 -44.57 -10.17
CA GLY A 316 -24.91 -45.82 -9.68
C GLY A 316 -24.12 -47.09 -10.04
N HIS A 317 -23.56 -47.74 -9.03
CA HIS A 317 -23.19 -49.17 -8.98
C HIS A 317 -22.35 -49.79 -10.12
N TYR A 318 -21.03 -49.89 -9.91
CA TYR A 318 -20.16 -51.08 -10.11
C TYR A 318 -18.73 -50.77 -9.58
N VAL A 319 -17.83 -51.71 -9.23
CA VAL A 319 -17.97 -53.18 -9.10
C VAL A 319 -17.73 -53.65 -7.65
N SER A 320 -16.49 -53.61 -7.14
CA SER A 320 -16.06 -54.31 -5.92
C SER A 320 -14.94 -53.59 -5.14
N ARG A 321 -14.66 -54.05 -3.91
CA ARG A 321 -13.71 -53.45 -2.94
C ARG A 321 -12.36 -54.15 -2.91
N ASP A 322 -11.32 -53.41 -2.53
CA ASP A 322 -10.30 -53.87 -1.57
C ASP A 322 -9.88 -52.70 -0.63
N PRO A 323 -9.99 -52.82 0.71
CA PRO A 323 -9.62 -51.78 1.66
C PRO A 323 -8.32 -52.10 2.46
N SER A 324 -7.17 -52.33 1.79
CA SER A 324 -5.95 -52.81 2.47
C SER A 324 -4.61 -52.12 2.11
N VAL A 325 -4.58 -50.78 1.93
CA VAL A 325 -3.31 -50.01 1.87
C VAL A 325 -3.37 -48.82 2.84
N GLY A 326 -2.35 -48.67 3.68
CA GLY A 326 -2.23 -47.58 4.66
C GLY A 326 -1.77 -46.26 4.03
N LEU A 327 -2.05 -45.15 4.73
CA LEU A 327 -1.47 -43.85 4.42
C LEU A 327 -0.19 -43.67 5.23
N ASP A 328 0.93 -43.44 4.55
CA ASP A 328 2.18 -43.00 5.17
C ASP A 328 2.23 -41.45 5.11
N PRO A 329 2.28 -40.72 6.25
CA PRO A 329 1.99 -39.29 6.29
C PRO A 329 3.21 -38.36 6.12
N ASP A 330 4.40 -38.88 5.83
CA ASP A 330 5.64 -38.09 5.74
C ASP A 330 6.21 -38.01 4.30
N TYR A 331 6.00 -36.87 3.64
CA TYR A 331 6.82 -36.43 2.51
C TYR A 331 7.06 -34.92 2.57
N HIS A 332 8.09 -34.52 3.32
CA HIS A 332 8.60 -33.16 3.30
C HIS A 332 9.14 -32.82 1.90
N THR A 333 8.69 -31.71 1.31
CA THR A 333 9.42 -31.10 0.19
C THR A 333 10.74 -30.53 0.70
N GLU A 334 11.88 -31.10 0.28
CA GLU A 334 13.20 -30.54 0.55
C GLU A 334 13.36 -29.19 -0.14
N GLY A 335 12.95 -28.12 0.55
CA GLY A 335 13.33 -26.77 0.18
C GLY A 335 14.80 -26.57 0.49
N HIS A 336 15.66 -26.55 -0.53
CA HIS A 336 17.07 -26.20 -0.36
C HIS A 336 17.19 -24.84 0.35
N SER A 337 17.67 -24.87 1.59
CA SER A 337 17.97 -23.69 2.39
C SER A 337 19.23 -23.02 1.86
N ASN A 338 19.07 -22.19 0.82
CA ASN A 338 20.07 -21.18 0.46
C ASN A 338 20.18 -20.21 1.64
N ASP A 339 21.19 -20.41 2.47
CA ASP A 339 21.38 -19.74 3.75
C ASP A 339 21.90 -18.31 3.55
N THR A 340 21.01 -17.43 3.06
CA THR A 340 21.28 -16.00 2.90
C THR A 340 21.18 -15.32 4.27
N GLY A 341 22.32 -15.25 4.95
CA GLY A 341 22.39 -14.91 6.37
C GLY A 341 21.71 -13.60 6.79
N CYS A 342 21.00 -13.69 7.91
CA CYS A 342 20.73 -12.60 8.86
C CYS A 342 20.08 -11.30 8.34
N ILE A 343 18.93 -11.41 7.65
CA ILE A 343 17.99 -10.28 7.41
C ILE A 343 16.84 -10.26 8.46
N SER A 344 16.70 -11.33 9.24
CA SER A 344 15.49 -11.74 9.97
C SER A 344 15.13 -10.98 11.27
N ASN A 345 15.36 -9.67 11.34
CA ASN A 345 14.91 -8.83 12.47
C ASN A 345 14.60 -7.38 12.07
N ARG A 346 14.30 -7.14 10.79
CA ARG A 346 14.00 -5.81 10.24
C ARG A 346 12.49 -5.61 10.09
N SER A 347 12.03 -4.44 10.49
CA SER A 347 10.66 -3.96 10.34
C SER A 347 10.29 -3.68 8.88
N LEU A 348 9.02 -3.88 8.55
CA LEU A 348 8.43 -3.72 7.21
C LEU A 348 7.13 -2.92 7.30
N GLU A 349 6.76 -2.20 6.24
CA GLU A 349 5.53 -1.41 6.16
C GLU A 349 4.45 -2.13 5.37
N TYR A 350 3.29 -2.33 5.99
CA TYR A 350 2.13 -2.97 5.40
C TYR A 350 1.07 -1.92 5.08
N LEU A 351 0.51 -2.00 3.88
CA LEU A 351 -0.47 -1.06 3.35
C LEU A 351 -1.83 -1.73 3.20
N LEU A 352 -2.89 -1.08 3.67
CA LEU A 352 -4.26 -1.41 3.35
C LEU A 352 -4.96 -0.17 2.82
N SER A 353 -5.90 -0.35 1.88
CA SER A 353 -6.76 0.76 1.46
C SER A 353 -8.12 0.31 0.92
N ALA A 354 -9.13 1.15 1.09
CA ALA A 354 -10.48 0.92 0.56
C ALA A 354 -11.15 2.22 0.10
N LYS A 355 -12.30 2.15 -0.58
CA LYS A 355 -13.07 3.34 -0.97
C LYS A 355 -13.87 3.98 0.18
N GLY A 356 -14.01 3.30 1.32
CA GLY A 356 -14.70 3.80 2.50
C GLY A 356 -13.99 3.45 3.81
N SER A 357 -14.14 4.30 4.83
CA SER A 357 -13.52 4.12 6.16
C SER A 357 -13.92 2.79 6.82
N THR A 358 -15.22 2.46 6.75
CA THR A 358 -15.77 1.20 7.26
C THR A 358 -15.15 -0.01 6.56
N ALA A 359 -15.09 -0.01 5.23
CA ALA A 359 -14.45 -1.07 4.44
C ALA A 359 -12.96 -1.22 4.79
N CYS A 360 -12.21 -0.12 4.93
CA CYS A 360 -10.79 -0.18 5.31
C CYS A 360 -10.61 -0.75 6.72
N THR A 361 -11.46 -0.36 7.68
CA THR A 361 -11.47 -0.91 9.05
C THR A 361 -11.79 -2.41 9.05
N THR A 362 -12.80 -2.84 8.29
CA THR A 362 -13.14 -4.26 8.12
C THR A 362 -11.99 -5.03 7.47
N MET A 363 -11.28 -4.45 6.50
CA MET A 363 -10.11 -5.06 5.85
C MET A 363 -8.96 -5.26 6.84
N MET A 364 -8.67 -4.27 7.69
CA MET A 364 -7.69 -4.38 8.78
C MET A 364 -8.03 -5.53 9.73
N HIS A 365 -9.30 -5.62 10.16
CA HIS A 365 -9.77 -6.67 11.05
C HIS A 365 -9.69 -8.07 10.40
N GLN A 366 -10.19 -8.22 9.17
CA GLN A 366 -10.17 -9.49 8.44
C GLN A 366 -8.73 -9.97 8.16
N LEU A 367 -7.85 -9.06 7.73
CA LEU A 367 -6.45 -9.38 7.49
C LEU A 367 -5.76 -9.84 8.79
N ALA A 368 -5.93 -9.11 9.90
CA ALA A 368 -5.31 -9.46 11.18
C ALA A 368 -5.70 -10.86 11.67
N HIS A 369 -6.98 -11.23 11.60
CA HIS A 369 -7.44 -12.58 11.95
C HIS A 369 -6.93 -13.65 10.96
N HIS A 370 -6.82 -13.31 9.68
CA HIS A 370 -6.31 -14.22 8.65
C HIS A 370 -4.82 -14.55 8.85
N ILE A 371 -3.95 -13.53 8.95
CA ILE A 371 -2.49 -13.71 8.96
C ILE A 371 -1.99 -14.47 10.19
N VAL A 372 -2.65 -14.32 11.34
CA VAL A 372 -2.33 -15.09 12.57
C VAL A 372 -2.56 -16.59 12.36
N LYS A 373 -3.52 -16.98 11.50
CA LYS A 373 -3.82 -18.37 11.15
C LYS A 373 -2.99 -18.89 9.97
N SER A 374 -2.81 -18.09 8.92
CA SER A 374 -2.13 -18.53 7.67
C SER A 374 -0.62 -18.34 7.69
N ARG A 375 -0.09 -17.52 8.61
CA ARG A 375 1.34 -17.27 8.86
C ARG A 375 2.16 -17.06 7.56
N PRO A 376 1.76 -16.12 6.69
CA PRO A 376 2.50 -15.84 5.46
C PRO A 376 3.89 -15.27 5.79
N LYS A 377 4.83 -15.43 4.86
CA LYS A 377 6.16 -14.82 4.97
C LYS A 377 6.02 -13.27 5.01
N PRO A 378 6.61 -12.56 6.00
CA PRO A 378 6.46 -11.11 6.17
C PRO A 378 6.75 -10.29 4.90
N GLU A 379 7.86 -10.58 4.22
CA GLU A 379 8.31 -9.87 3.02
C GLU A 379 7.35 -10.07 1.83
N ASP A 380 6.85 -11.30 1.66
CA ASP A 380 5.91 -11.68 0.61
C ASP A 380 4.53 -11.02 0.83
N LEU A 381 4.09 -10.94 2.10
CA LEU A 381 2.88 -10.20 2.50
C LEU A 381 3.04 -8.70 2.27
N ALA A 382 4.16 -8.12 2.71
CA ALA A 382 4.47 -6.69 2.56
C ALA A 382 4.60 -6.29 1.08
N PHE A 383 5.12 -7.17 0.23
CA PHE A 383 5.12 -7.01 -1.23
C PHE A 383 3.71 -7.08 -1.82
N THR A 384 2.97 -8.15 -1.53
CA THR A 384 1.62 -8.39 -2.07
C THR A 384 0.67 -7.22 -1.78
N LEU A 385 0.66 -6.73 -0.54
CA LEU A 385 -0.23 -5.63 -0.11
C LEU A 385 0.15 -4.25 -0.70
N ALA A 386 1.40 -4.03 -1.10
CA ALA A 386 1.86 -2.74 -1.62
C ALA A 386 1.88 -2.67 -3.16
N GLU A 387 2.13 -3.80 -3.82
CA GLU A 387 2.41 -3.88 -5.27
C GLU A 387 1.35 -4.69 -6.05
N ARG A 388 0.52 -5.49 -5.36
CA ARG A 388 -0.46 -6.41 -5.97
C ARG A 388 -1.88 -6.25 -5.38
N ARG A 389 -2.17 -5.05 -4.85
CA ARG A 389 -3.51 -4.60 -4.40
C ARG A 389 -3.76 -3.17 -4.88
N SER A 390 -5.01 -2.87 -5.23
CA SER A 390 -5.43 -1.51 -5.63
C SER A 390 -5.25 -0.50 -4.50
N ARG A 391 -4.78 0.71 -4.84
CA ARG A 391 -4.64 1.83 -3.89
C ARG A 391 -5.87 2.74 -3.99
N HIS A 392 -6.63 2.80 -2.91
CA HIS A 392 -7.86 3.59 -2.75
C HIS A 392 -7.67 4.72 -1.74
N CYS A 393 -8.67 5.59 -1.58
CA CYS A 393 -8.57 6.84 -0.80
C CYS A 393 -8.57 6.66 0.73
N TRP A 394 -9.21 5.64 1.31
CA TRP A 394 -9.11 5.39 2.76
C TRP A 394 -7.95 4.45 3.04
N VAL A 395 -6.86 4.98 3.57
CA VAL A 395 -5.58 4.29 3.74
C VAL A 395 -5.29 4.01 5.22
N ALA A 396 -4.74 2.83 5.50
CA ALA A 396 -4.09 2.50 6.75
C ALA A 396 -2.71 1.90 6.47
N ALA A 397 -1.67 2.48 7.06
CA ALA A 397 -0.30 1.95 7.03
C ALA A 397 0.17 1.56 8.44
N VAL A 398 0.86 0.43 8.55
CA VAL A 398 1.40 -0.13 9.81
C VAL A 398 2.82 -0.64 9.56
N ARG A 399 3.76 -0.25 10.42
CA ARG A 399 5.09 -0.86 10.51
C ARG A 399 5.04 -2.02 11.50
N SER A 400 5.68 -3.15 11.18
CA SER A 400 5.94 -4.23 12.14
C SER A 400 7.15 -5.09 11.75
N ARG A 401 7.76 -5.77 12.73
CA ARG A 401 8.87 -6.72 12.59
C ARG A 401 8.37 -8.16 12.34
N ASP A 402 7.17 -8.50 12.81
CA ASP A 402 6.55 -9.80 12.61
C ASP A 402 5.01 -9.74 12.39
N ILE A 403 4.39 -10.91 12.26
CA ILE A 403 2.96 -11.12 11.97
C ILE A 403 2.06 -10.88 13.19
N ASP A 404 2.54 -11.11 14.41
CA ASP A 404 1.78 -10.87 15.65
C ASP A 404 1.78 -9.37 16.01
N GLU A 405 2.93 -8.68 15.87
CA GLU A 405 2.99 -7.21 15.93
C GLU A 405 2.12 -6.59 14.82
N LEU A 406 2.10 -7.15 13.60
CA LEU A 406 1.22 -6.68 12.53
C LEU A 406 -0.26 -6.79 12.91
N ALA A 407 -0.70 -7.96 13.38
CA ALA A 407 -2.08 -8.21 13.76
C ALA A 407 -2.51 -7.30 14.93
N ALA A 408 -1.66 -7.11 15.94
CA ALA A 408 -1.89 -6.18 17.03
C ALA A 408 -1.93 -4.70 16.56
N GLY A 409 -1.04 -4.32 15.65
CA GLY A 409 -0.97 -2.97 15.07
C GLY A 409 -2.18 -2.61 14.20
N LEU A 410 -2.74 -3.59 13.50
CA LEU A 410 -3.99 -3.47 12.71
C LEU A 410 -5.24 -3.42 13.59
N LEU A 411 -5.26 -4.10 14.74
CA LEU A 411 -6.38 -4.12 15.69
C LEU A 411 -6.29 -3.02 16.77
N SER A 412 -5.25 -2.18 16.74
CA SER A 412 -5.06 -1.12 17.74
C SER A 412 -6.16 -0.05 17.67
N PRO A 413 -6.81 0.34 18.81
CA PRO A 413 -7.85 1.36 18.82
C PRO A 413 -7.35 2.77 18.46
N THR A 414 -6.03 2.99 18.43
CA THR A 414 -5.42 4.24 17.94
C THR A 414 -5.17 4.25 16.43
N ARG A 415 -5.20 3.08 15.76
CA ARG A 415 -4.99 2.95 14.31
C ARG A 415 -6.35 3.10 13.61
N LYS A 416 -6.54 4.23 12.92
CA LYS A 416 -7.76 4.51 12.14
C LYS A 416 -7.41 4.79 10.68
N PRO A 417 -8.18 4.28 9.70
CA PRO A 417 -8.03 4.68 8.31
C PRO A 417 -8.13 6.20 8.14
N SER A 418 -7.19 6.78 7.42
CA SER A 418 -7.20 8.20 7.04
C SER A 418 -7.65 8.34 5.59
N ASN A 419 -8.47 9.35 5.29
CA ASN A 419 -8.85 9.66 3.91
C ASN A 419 -7.76 10.53 3.27
N THR A 420 -7.22 10.09 2.15
CA THR A 420 -6.20 10.81 1.38
C THR A 420 -6.86 11.87 0.49
N PRO A 421 -6.31 13.09 0.41
CA PRO A 421 -6.80 14.10 -0.54
C PRO A 421 -6.66 13.60 -1.99
N PRO A 422 -7.48 14.12 -2.93
CA PRO A 422 -7.37 13.80 -4.36
C PRO A 422 -6.18 14.52 -5.02
N GLU A 423 -5.71 15.62 -4.42
CA GLU A 423 -4.53 16.39 -4.84
C GLU A 423 -3.32 16.02 -3.97
N LEU A 424 -2.11 16.24 -4.50
CA LEU A 424 -0.86 15.96 -3.80
C LEU A 424 -0.67 16.96 -2.62
N PRO A 425 -0.61 16.50 -1.36
CA PRO A 425 -0.50 17.43 -0.22
C PRO A 425 0.85 18.15 -0.19
N GLU A 426 0.84 19.46 0.05
CA GLU A 426 2.06 20.26 0.08
C GLU A 426 2.85 20.07 1.40
N LEU A 427 4.13 19.71 1.30
CA LEU A 427 4.99 19.38 2.44
C LEU A 427 5.83 20.58 2.91
N GLY A 428 5.63 21.00 4.16
CA GLY A 428 6.49 21.95 4.85
C GLY A 428 7.63 21.24 5.59
N PHE A 429 8.86 21.37 5.09
CA PHE A 429 10.06 20.86 5.76
C PHE A 429 10.62 21.87 6.76
N VAL A 430 10.86 21.44 7.99
CA VAL A 430 11.45 22.29 9.04
C VAL A 430 12.74 21.66 9.55
N PHE A 431 13.85 22.37 9.39
CA PHE A 431 15.17 21.92 9.83
C PHE A 431 15.43 22.36 11.27
N ASN A 432 15.91 21.44 12.11
CA ASN A 432 16.14 21.73 13.53
C ASN A 432 17.53 22.32 13.82
N GLY A 433 17.70 22.90 15.02
CA GLY A 433 19.00 23.42 15.47
C GLY A 433 19.93 22.32 16.01
N PRO A 434 21.26 22.55 16.09
CA PRO A 434 22.24 21.54 16.47
C PRO A 434 22.02 20.93 17.87
N ASN A 435 21.26 21.59 18.75
CA ASN A 435 20.84 21.11 20.09
C ASN A 435 19.99 19.81 20.07
N ALA A 436 19.59 19.34 18.88
CA ALA A 436 18.96 18.03 18.69
C ALA A 436 19.95 16.86 18.80
N GLN A 437 21.26 17.12 18.73
CA GLN A 437 22.29 16.08 18.63
C GLN A 437 22.29 15.06 19.79
N TRP A 438 22.69 13.83 19.50
CA TRP A 438 22.92 12.77 20.50
C TRP A 438 23.86 11.69 19.94
N GLN A 439 24.42 10.88 20.83
CA GLN A 439 25.24 9.71 20.49
C GLN A 439 24.44 8.75 19.58
N ALA A 440 25.09 8.16 18.56
CA ALA A 440 24.49 7.18 17.65
C ALA A 440 23.32 7.68 16.77
N MET A 441 23.03 8.97 16.73
CA MET A 441 21.93 9.51 15.92
C MET A 441 22.06 9.13 14.43
N GLY A 442 21.06 8.42 13.90
CA GLY A 442 21.04 7.97 12.50
C GLY A 442 21.99 6.82 12.17
N ARG A 443 22.62 6.17 13.17
CA ARG A 443 23.56 5.06 12.99
C ARG A 443 22.94 3.90 12.22
N GLU A 444 21.74 3.50 12.61
CA GLU A 444 21.05 2.32 12.07
C GLU A 444 20.77 2.51 10.58
N LEU A 445 20.57 3.75 10.11
CA LEU A 445 20.40 4.07 8.69
C LEU A 445 21.68 3.90 7.86
N ILE A 446 22.88 4.07 8.45
CA ILE A 446 24.16 3.88 7.75
C ILE A 446 24.32 2.42 7.31
N GLU A 447 23.92 1.49 8.18
CA GLU A 447 23.98 0.04 7.93
C GLU A 447 22.75 -0.45 7.15
N ALA A 448 21.56 0.07 7.46
CA ALA A 448 20.30 -0.40 6.89
C ALA A 448 19.93 0.24 5.54
N TYR A 449 20.52 1.38 5.16
CA TYR A 449 20.26 2.07 3.88
C TYR A 449 21.58 2.45 3.19
N PRO A 450 22.08 1.64 2.24
CA PRO A 450 23.33 1.91 1.51
C PRO A 450 23.44 3.31 0.90
N ILE A 451 22.33 3.89 0.41
CA ILE A 451 22.30 5.27 -0.12
C ILE A 451 22.56 6.30 0.99
N PHE A 452 22.01 6.09 2.20
CA PHE A 452 22.27 6.93 3.36
C PHE A 452 23.73 6.79 3.82
N GLY A 453 24.22 5.55 3.95
CA GLY A 453 25.61 5.27 4.31
C GLY A 453 26.62 5.88 3.34
N GLN A 454 26.39 5.75 2.03
CA GLN A 454 27.22 6.37 0.99
C GLN A 454 27.22 7.89 1.09
N ARG A 455 26.07 8.52 1.37
CA ARG A 455 25.96 9.98 1.49
C ARG A 455 26.59 10.52 2.79
N ILE A 456 26.58 9.74 3.86
CA ILE A 456 27.38 10.02 5.07
C ILE A 456 28.88 9.90 4.77
N TYR A 457 29.32 8.99 3.90
CA TYR A 457 30.73 8.89 3.50
C TYR A 457 31.14 10.04 2.56
N GLU A 458 30.29 10.45 1.62
CA GLU A 458 30.49 11.65 0.78
C GLU A 458 30.65 12.91 1.66
N ALA A 459 29.83 13.04 2.71
CA ALA A 459 29.97 14.14 3.67
C ALA A 459 31.24 14.03 4.55
N ASP A 460 31.67 12.82 4.91
CA ASP A 460 32.91 12.55 5.66
C ASP A 460 34.15 13.01 4.88
N ASP A 461 34.17 12.79 3.56
CA ASP A 461 35.28 13.22 2.69
C ASP A 461 35.23 14.72 2.37
N ILE A 462 34.07 15.31 2.06
CA ILE A 462 33.92 16.78 1.87
C ILE A 462 34.40 17.55 3.10
N LEU A 463 34.07 17.06 4.31
CA LEU A 463 34.53 17.69 5.56
C LEU A 463 36.06 17.60 5.73
N ARG A 464 36.70 16.49 5.31
CA ARG A 464 38.17 16.38 5.27
C ARG A 464 38.79 17.36 4.27
N GLU A 465 38.19 17.55 3.10
CA GLU A 465 38.69 18.48 2.07
C GLU A 465 38.65 19.94 2.55
N TYR A 466 37.65 20.32 3.35
CA TYR A 466 37.63 21.61 4.06
C TYR A 466 38.61 21.71 5.25
N GLY A 467 39.24 20.61 5.64
CA GLY A 467 40.32 20.55 6.64
C GLY A 467 39.95 19.88 7.97
N ALA A 468 38.84 19.15 8.06
CA ALA A 468 38.44 18.49 9.31
C ALA A 468 39.46 17.44 9.78
N LEU A 469 40.02 17.63 10.97
CA LEU A 469 40.92 16.68 11.64
C LEU A 469 40.16 15.55 12.38
N TRP A 470 38.93 15.26 11.94
CA TRP A 470 38.02 14.30 12.54
C TRP A 470 37.11 13.69 11.46
N SER A 471 36.65 12.46 11.67
CA SER A 471 35.72 11.78 10.77
C SER A 471 34.29 11.86 11.32
N LEU A 472 33.37 12.32 10.47
CA LEU A 472 31.92 12.21 10.64
C LEU A 472 31.50 10.75 10.82
N LYS A 473 32.01 9.86 9.96
CA LYS A 473 31.72 8.42 10.00
C LYS A 473 32.12 7.81 11.34
N GLU A 474 33.37 7.98 11.76
CA GLU A 474 33.85 7.41 13.02
C GLU A 474 33.06 7.96 14.22
N GLU A 475 32.84 9.27 14.26
CA GLU A 475 32.18 9.96 15.36
C GLU A 475 30.72 9.52 15.53
N LEU A 476 29.99 9.25 14.44
CA LEU A 476 28.64 8.68 14.49
C LEU A 476 28.62 7.22 14.99
N MET A 477 29.73 6.48 14.86
CA MET A 477 29.86 5.09 15.36
C MET A 477 30.35 4.98 16.80
N ARG A 478 30.86 6.06 17.42
CA ARG A 478 31.39 6.05 18.80
C ARG A 478 30.37 5.69 19.88
N ASP A 479 30.86 5.15 20.99
CA ASP A 479 30.07 4.91 22.18
C ASP A 479 29.76 6.21 22.96
N LYS A 480 28.94 6.09 24.01
CA LYS A 480 28.46 7.21 24.83
C LYS A 480 29.54 7.94 25.62
N ILE A 481 30.67 7.31 25.87
CA ILE A 481 31.78 7.80 26.70
C ILE A 481 32.85 8.46 25.81
N THR A 482 33.11 7.91 24.62
CA THR A 482 34.16 8.43 23.70
C THR A 482 33.68 9.43 22.65
N THR A 483 32.36 9.64 22.51
CA THR A 483 31.82 10.60 21.54
C THR A 483 32.00 12.06 21.97
N ARG A 484 32.30 12.90 20.97
CA ARG A 484 32.50 14.34 21.02
C ARG A 484 31.43 15.11 20.24
N VAL A 485 30.32 14.46 19.86
CA VAL A 485 29.23 15.03 19.04
C VAL A 485 28.64 16.34 19.61
N ALA A 486 28.87 16.64 20.89
CA ALA A 486 28.47 17.89 21.56
C ALA A 486 29.49 19.05 21.46
N GLU A 487 30.69 18.84 20.93
CA GLU A 487 31.68 19.91 20.72
C GLU A 487 31.24 20.91 19.65
N ILE A 488 31.66 22.18 19.76
CA ILE A 488 31.27 23.26 18.82
C ILE A 488 31.64 22.92 17.37
N GLN A 489 32.89 22.49 17.16
CA GLN A 489 33.47 22.13 15.86
C GLN A 489 32.78 20.92 15.19
N LEU A 490 32.11 20.06 15.97
CA LEU A 490 31.49 18.81 15.49
C LEU A 490 29.96 18.94 15.38
N SER A 491 29.31 19.44 16.43
CA SER A 491 27.85 19.39 16.59
C SER A 491 27.05 20.01 15.44
N GLN A 492 27.52 21.13 14.87
CA GLN A 492 26.86 21.80 13.76
C GLN A 492 27.05 21.08 12.41
N PRO A 493 28.28 20.81 11.91
CA PRO A 493 28.46 20.07 10.66
C PRO A 493 27.89 18.65 10.70
N ILE A 494 27.99 17.91 11.81
CA ILE A 494 27.38 16.57 11.92
C ILE A 494 25.85 16.65 11.85
N SER A 495 25.22 17.63 12.51
CA SER A 495 23.76 17.80 12.45
C SER A 495 23.28 18.15 11.04
N VAL A 496 24.00 19.03 10.32
CA VAL A 496 23.66 19.40 8.94
C VAL A 496 23.91 18.24 7.97
N ALA A 497 25.01 17.49 8.12
CA ALA A 497 25.26 16.29 7.31
C ALA A 497 24.12 15.27 7.43
N ILE A 498 23.63 15.01 8.65
CA ILE A 498 22.47 14.15 8.86
C ILE A 498 21.18 14.74 8.29
N GLN A 499 20.93 16.05 8.44
CA GLN A 499 19.76 16.68 7.82
C GLN A 499 19.74 16.53 6.29
N LEU A 500 20.89 16.73 5.63
CA LEU A 500 21.05 16.55 4.19
C LEU A 500 20.95 15.07 3.75
N CYS A 501 21.33 14.14 4.63
CA CYS A 501 21.17 12.69 4.42
C CYS A 501 19.78 12.15 4.83
N LEU A 502 18.94 12.93 5.52
CA LEU A 502 17.54 12.58 5.78
C LEU A 502 16.60 13.16 4.71
N SER A 503 16.94 14.30 4.13
CA SER A 503 16.17 14.94 3.03
C SER A 503 16.35 14.27 1.66
N LEU A 504 16.88 13.03 1.58
CA LEU A 504 17.56 12.43 0.41
C LEU A 504 16.92 12.75 -0.95
N GLN A 505 17.55 13.72 -1.62
CA GLN A 505 17.06 14.33 -2.84
C GLN A 505 17.34 13.44 -4.05
N ARG A 506 16.28 13.02 -4.76
CA ARG A 506 16.41 12.42 -6.08
C ARG A 506 16.67 13.51 -7.13
N ARG A 507 17.88 13.55 -7.70
CA ARG A 507 18.29 14.51 -8.75
C ARG A 507 17.34 14.51 -9.96
N ASP A 508 16.65 13.39 -10.18
CA ASP A 508 15.70 13.16 -11.26
C ASP A 508 14.28 13.72 -11.01
N ARG A 509 13.97 14.26 -9.81
CA ARG A 509 12.73 15.02 -9.54
C ARG A 509 12.91 16.15 -8.52
N GLY A 510 13.27 17.35 -9.00
CA GLY A 510 12.99 18.62 -8.30
C GLY A 510 13.47 18.73 -6.85
N GLY A 511 14.68 18.24 -6.54
CA GLY A 511 15.22 18.29 -5.18
C GLY A 511 15.45 19.70 -4.63
N ILE A 512 15.41 19.83 -3.30
CA ILE A 512 15.56 21.09 -2.54
C ILE A 512 17.04 21.57 -2.50
N GLU A 513 17.75 21.58 -3.63
CA GLU A 513 19.11 22.12 -3.74
C GLU A 513 19.08 23.63 -4.08
N ILE A 514 18.80 24.48 -3.09
CA ILE A 514 19.16 25.91 -3.20
C ILE A 514 20.67 26.10 -2.95
N LEU A 515 21.21 25.39 -1.96
CA LEU A 515 22.63 25.06 -1.88
C LEU A 515 22.82 23.62 -2.34
N SER A 516 23.97 23.33 -2.95
CA SER A 516 24.45 21.96 -3.10
C SER A 516 24.82 21.33 -1.75
N PHE A 517 24.96 20.00 -1.75
CA PHE A 517 25.40 19.21 -0.61
C PHE A 517 26.75 19.71 -0.03
N GLU A 518 27.70 20.02 -0.92
CA GLU A 518 29.02 20.56 -0.59
C GLU A 518 28.92 21.98 0.01
N GLU A 519 28.25 22.92 -0.68
CA GLU A 519 28.06 24.31 -0.21
C GLU A 519 27.43 24.36 1.20
N ALA A 520 26.43 23.50 1.46
CA ALA A 520 25.76 23.42 2.76
C ALA A 520 26.64 22.82 3.88
N LEU A 521 27.48 21.83 3.57
CA LEU A 521 28.46 21.29 4.50
C LEU A 521 29.55 22.32 4.83
N GLY A 522 30.03 23.08 3.84
CA GLY A 522 31.02 24.15 4.04
C GLY A 522 30.51 25.25 4.98
N VAL A 523 29.27 25.70 4.77
CA VAL A 523 28.57 26.64 5.67
C VAL A 523 28.53 26.13 7.11
N ALA A 524 28.18 24.86 7.31
CA ALA A 524 28.11 24.28 8.66
C ALA A 524 29.48 24.09 9.31
N TYR A 525 30.49 23.67 8.53
CA TYR A 525 31.84 23.39 8.98
C TYR A 525 32.60 24.66 9.39
N PHE A 526 32.72 25.66 8.51
CA PHE A 526 33.49 26.86 8.81
C PHE A 526 32.88 27.67 9.97
N ARG A 527 31.56 27.53 10.20
CA ARG A 527 30.89 28.08 11.38
C ARG A 527 31.35 27.38 12.66
N GLY A 528 31.34 26.05 12.70
CA GLY A 528 31.79 25.27 13.86
C GLY A 528 33.27 25.48 14.16
N GLU A 529 34.12 25.37 13.13
CA GLU A 529 35.58 25.46 13.26
C GLU A 529 36.02 26.85 13.75
N LEU A 530 35.57 27.94 13.11
CA LEU A 530 35.96 29.29 13.53
C LEU A 530 35.43 29.61 14.94
N CYS A 531 34.21 29.20 15.29
CA CYS A 531 33.69 29.38 16.65
C CYS A 531 34.58 28.66 17.68
N PHE A 532 34.99 27.43 17.41
CA PHE A 532 35.89 26.67 18.29
C PHE A 532 37.27 27.31 18.44
N GLN A 533 37.87 27.78 17.34
CA GLN A 533 39.16 28.48 17.36
C GLN A 533 39.12 29.77 18.18
N LYS A 534 38.10 30.63 17.95
CA LYS A 534 38.05 31.95 18.59
C LYS A 534 37.48 31.92 20.02
N GLN A 535 36.70 30.90 20.43
CA GLN A 535 36.19 30.76 21.80
C GLN A 535 37.29 30.86 22.86
N LYS A 536 38.48 30.30 22.59
CA LYS A 536 39.64 30.32 23.51
C LYS A 536 40.39 31.65 23.56
N LEU A 537 40.12 32.57 22.62
CA LEU A 537 40.77 33.88 22.53
C LEU A 537 39.95 34.99 23.21
N HIS A 538 38.70 34.73 23.60
CA HIS A 538 37.83 35.71 24.24
C HIS A 538 37.85 35.56 25.78
N SER A 539 38.02 36.68 26.48
CA SER A 539 37.97 36.75 27.94
C SER A 539 36.55 36.82 28.51
N LEU A 540 35.56 37.15 27.69
CA LEU A 540 34.14 37.22 28.07
C LEU A 540 33.54 35.82 28.15
N ARG A 541 32.84 35.52 29.26
CA ARG A 541 32.05 34.29 29.39
C ARG A 541 30.62 34.55 28.95
N GLY A 542 30.22 33.95 27.83
CA GLY A 542 28.85 34.04 27.31
C GLY A 542 27.98 32.85 27.68
N GLY A 543 26.65 33.03 27.69
CA GLY A 543 25.67 31.96 27.84
C GLY A 543 24.34 32.28 27.17
N MET A 544 23.35 31.37 27.33
CA MET A 544 21.99 31.53 26.81
C MET A 544 20.93 31.02 27.80
N ILE A 545 19.79 31.72 27.89
CA ILE A 545 18.63 31.32 28.69
C ILE A 545 17.34 31.43 27.86
N VAL A 546 16.33 30.61 28.16
CA VAL A 546 14.98 30.71 27.60
C VAL A 546 14.01 31.21 28.68
N ALA A 547 13.06 32.06 28.32
CA ALA A 547 12.01 32.52 29.23
C ALA A 547 10.63 32.65 28.55
N ALA A 548 9.59 32.50 29.35
CA ALA A 548 8.18 32.57 28.92
C ALA A 548 7.65 34.01 28.81
N VAL A 549 8.29 34.85 27.98
CA VAL A 549 7.85 36.24 27.67
C VAL A 549 7.80 36.51 26.18
N SER A 550 7.07 37.56 25.79
CA SER A 550 7.13 38.12 24.43
C SER A 550 8.38 38.97 24.22
N SER A 551 8.82 39.17 22.97
CA SER A 551 9.99 40.01 22.65
C SER A 551 9.85 41.44 23.18
N ALA A 552 8.67 42.06 23.04
CA ALA A 552 8.40 43.42 23.54
C ALA A 552 8.38 43.53 25.09
N VAL A 553 8.32 42.40 25.80
CA VAL A 553 8.55 42.32 27.25
C VAL A 553 10.03 42.04 27.53
N ALA A 554 10.68 41.17 26.74
CA ALA A 554 12.08 40.81 26.87
C ALA A 554 13.04 42.01 26.78
N GLU A 555 12.82 42.90 25.82
CA GLU A 555 13.62 44.14 25.68
C GLU A 555 13.53 45.04 26.92
N LYS A 556 12.43 44.97 27.71
CA LYS A 556 12.31 45.72 28.97
C LYS A 556 13.18 45.16 30.08
N TYR A 557 13.34 43.83 30.14
CA TYR A 557 14.24 43.17 31.09
C TYR A 557 15.71 43.35 30.73
N ILE A 558 16.03 43.50 29.44
CA ILE A 558 17.37 43.93 28.99
C ILE A 558 17.61 45.40 29.37
N ALA A 559 16.63 46.27 29.13
CA ALA A 559 16.74 47.71 29.44
C ALA A 559 16.75 48.05 30.94
N SER A 560 16.43 47.09 31.83
CA SER A 560 16.42 47.29 33.29
C SER A 560 17.66 46.77 34.03
N THR A 561 18.64 46.19 33.33
CA THR A 561 19.92 45.74 33.94
C THR A 561 20.81 46.91 34.31
N ASN A 562 21.45 46.85 35.48
CA ASN A 562 22.28 47.93 36.02
C ASN A 562 23.78 47.77 35.71
N THR A 563 24.18 46.71 34.99
CA THR A 563 25.60 46.44 34.68
C THR A 563 26.21 47.45 33.70
N SER A 564 27.05 48.34 34.23
CA SER A 564 27.88 49.31 33.48
C SER A 564 29.00 48.66 32.66
N GLY A 565 28.68 47.75 31.73
CA GLY A 565 29.64 47.18 30.77
C GLY A 565 29.30 45.82 30.13
N GLY A 566 28.26 45.12 30.60
CA GLY A 566 27.82 43.85 30.02
C GLY A 566 26.65 44.01 29.05
N GLN A 567 26.50 43.08 28.09
CA GLN A 567 25.45 43.10 27.08
C GLN A 567 24.67 41.77 27.02
N VAL A 568 23.35 41.88 26.84
CA VAL A 568 22.43 40.76 26.52
C VAL A 568 21.52 41.19 25.37
N VAL A 569 21.14 40.25 24.51
CA VAL A 569 20.20 40.44 23.38
C VAL A 569 19.18 39.30 23.29
N VAL A 570 18.05 39.55 22.64
CA VAL A 570 17.12 38.48 22.23
C VAL A 570 17.70 37.73 21.03
N ALA A 571 18.12 36.48 21.24
CA ALA A 571 18.73 35.60 20.23
C ALA A 571 17.73 34.77 19.43
N CYS A 572 16.55 34.45 19.98
CA CYS A 572 15.52 33.71 19.25
C CYS A 572 14.11 34.08 19.72
N ILE A 573 13.16 34.15 18.79
CA ILE A 573 11.73 34.30 19.03
C ILE A 573 11.04 33.01 18.58
N ASN A 574 10.94 32.05 19.50
CA ASN A 574 10.41 30.70 19.23
C ASN A 574 8.87 30.70 19.13
N SER A 575 8.20 31.53 19.93
CA SER A 575 6.76 31.78 19.87
C SER A 575 6.46 33.23 20.32
N PRO A 576 5.21 33.73 20.19
CA PRO A 576 4.86 35.07 20.68
C PRO A 576 5.10 35.30 22.18
N PHE A 577 5.29 34.22 22.94
CA PHE A 577 5.46 34.24 24.40
C PHE A 577 6.67 33.43 24.88
N HIS A 578 7.59 33.01 24.00
CA HIS A 578 8.81 32.28 24.38
C HIS A 578 10.01 32.79 23.58
N VAL A 579 10.95 33.41 24.28
CA VAL A 579 12.19 33.95 23.71
C VAL A 579 13.44 33.30 24.32
N THR A 580 14.54 33.37 23.59
CA THR A 580 15.87 33.01 24.09
C THR A 580 16.72 34.27 24.17
N TYR A 581 17.30 34.55 25.35
CA TYR A 581 18.31 35.59 25.55
C TYR A 581 19.71 35.00 25.39
N SER A 582 20.66 35.84 24.98
CA SER A 582 22.06 35.48 24.77
C SER A 582 22.97 36.66 25.08
N GLY A 583 24.11 36.43 25.73
CA GLY A 583 25.06 37.48 26.06
C GLY A 583 26.01 37.12 27.20
N ASP A 584 26.56 38.14 27.86
CA ASP A 584 27.52 38.01 28.96
C ASP A 584 26.86 37.40 30.20
N LEU A 585 27.49 36.39 30.81
CA LEU A 585 26.87 35.58 31.87
C LEU A 585 26.36 36.38 33.06
N ASP A 586 27.09 37.40 33.52
CA ASP A 586 26.74 38.13 34.74
C ASP A 586 25.47 38.98 34.55
N THR A 587 25.38 39.71 33.43
CA THR A 587 24.16 40.43 33.01
C THR A 587 23.03 39.46 32.65
N LEU A 588 23.34 38.30 32.08
CA LEU A 588 22.34 37.27 31.76
C LEU A 588 21.73 36.64 33.02
N ASP A 589 22.51 36.49 34.09
CA ASP A 589 21.99 36.07 35.40
C ASP A 589 21.27 37.21 36.15
N GLU A 590 21.62 38.49 35.95
CA GLU A 590 20.79 39.63 36.37
C GLU A 590 19.40 39.56 35.72
N VAL A 591 19.33 39.44 34.38
CA VAL A 591 18.07 39.22 33.64
C VAL A 591 17.32 37.99 34.14
N ALA A 592 18.02 36.85 34.34
CA ALA A 592 17.41 35.63 34.83
C ALA A 592 16.82 35.77 36.23
N ASN A 593 17.39 36.61 37.09
CA ASN A 593 16.88 36.84 38.45
C ASN A 593 15.74 37.85 38.45
N ASN A 594 15.83 38.93 37.66
CA ASN A 594 14.73 39.88 37.50
C ASN A 594 13.46 39.20 36.97
N LEU A 595 13.59 38.32 35.98
CA LEU A 595 12.47 37.50 35.48
C LEU A 595 11.86 36.59 36.57
N LYS A 596 12.68 35.91 37.38
CA LYS A 596 12.19 35.06 38.48
C LYS A 596 11.52 35.84 39.60
N ASN A 597 11.96 37.08 39.86
CA ASN A 597 11.35 37.94 40.87
C ASN A 597 9.91 38.35 40.47
N ASP A 598 9.62 38.36 39.17
CA ASP A 598 8.28 38.57 38.60
C ASP A 598 7.55 37.24 38.28
N ASP A 599 7.93 36.14 38.95
CA ASP A 599 7.38 34.77 38.81
C ASP A 599 7.48 34.15 37.39
N ILE A 600 8.33 34.68 36.51
CA ILE A 600 8.50 34.18 35.14
C ILE A 600 9.39 32.94 35.10
N VAL A 601 8.94 31.90 34.40
CA VAL A 601 9.70 30.66 34.15
C VAL A 601 10.93 30.93 33.28
N VAL A 602 12.12 30.64 33.80
CA VAL A 602 13.42 30.75 33.12
C VAL A 602 14.18 29.42 33.15
N GLY A 603 14.72 28.99 32.01
CA GLY A 603 15.61 27.83 31.89
C GLY A 603 16.97 28.18 31.31
N LYS A 604 18.06 27.67 31.90
CA LYS A 604 19.42 27.80 31.30
C LYS A 604 19.61 26.77 30.18
N LEU A 605 20.12 27.22 29.02
CA LEU A 605 20.43 26.33 27.90
C LEU A 605 21.86 25.79 28.03
N LYS A 606 22.09 24.53 27.61
CA LYS A 606 23.42 23.92 27.52
C LYS A 606 24.17 24.36 26.24
N ALA A 607 24.12 25.65 25.92
CA ALA A 607 24.86 26.22 24.80
C ALA A 607 26.32 26.48 25.24
N PRO A 608 27.33 26.02 24.49
CA PRO A 608 28.74 26.23 24.83
C PRO A 608 29.24 27.67 24.59
N MET A 609 28.41 28.54 23.98
CA MET A 609 28.68 29.96 23.77
C MET A 609 27.36 30.74 23.59
N ALA A 610 27.43 32.08 23.69
CA ALA A 610 26.30 32.98 23.46
C ALA A 610 26.02 33.18 21.94
N TYR A 611 25.34 32.22 21.30
CA TYR A 611 24.96 32.33 19.88
C TYR A 611 24.01 33.52 19.60
N HIS A 612 24.05 34.06 18.39
CA HIS A 612 23.20 35.19 17.96
C HIS A 612 23.35 36.44 18.87
N SER A 613 24.60 36.73 19.27
CA SER A 613 24.96 37.88 20.12
C SER A 613 26.27 38.54 19.67
N HIS A 614 26.70 39.59 20.38
CA HIS A 614 28.00 40.23 20.21
C HIS A 614 29.18 39.27 20.33
N HIS A 615 29.04 38.14 21.05
CA HIS A 615 30.08 37.12 21.22
C HIS A 615 30.56 36.48 19.92
N ILE A 616 29.82 36.58 18.80
CA ILE A 616 30.22 35.93 17.52
C ILE A 616 30.57 36.94 16.42
N ARG A 617 30.35 38.25 16.63
CA ARG A 617 30.70 39.29 15.63
C ARG A 617 32.19 39.33 15.26
N HIS A 618 33.08 38.88 16.13
CA HIS A 618 34.51 38.79 15.81
C HIS A 618 34.86 37.65 14.82
N VAL A 619 33.97 36.67 14.63
CA VAL A 619 34.12 35.56 13.66
C VAL A 619 33.67 36.01 12.26
N GLU A 620 32.74 36.97 12.21
CA GLU A 620 31.94 37.36 11.03
C GLU A 620 32.76 37.59 9.76
N LYS A 621 33.81 38.42 9.85
CA LYS A 621 34.67 38.76 8.70
C LYS A 621 35.41 37.55 8.16
N GLU A 622 36.01 36.74 9.02
CA GLU A 622 36.81 35.57 8.61
C GLU A 622 35.93 34.46 8.04
N TYR A 623 34.71 34.33 8.55
CA TYR A 623 33.69 33.43 8.02
C TYR A 623 33.22 33.85 6.62
N ILE A 624 32.99 35.15 6.37
CA ILE A 624 32.67 35.66 5.03
C ILE A 624 33.80 35.34 4.03
N GLU A 625 35.05 35.58 4.38
CA GLU A 625 36.20 35.25 3.50
C GLU A 625 36.34 33.74 3.25
N LYS A 626 36.01 32.89 4.25
CA LYS A 626 35.99 31.42 4.10
C LYS A 626 34.85 30.91 3.23
N LEU A 627 33.67 31.55 3.27
CA LEU A 627 32.52 31.16 2.45
C LEU A 627 32.59 31.67 1.01
N ARG A 628 33.22 32.81 0.73
CA ARG A 628 33.28 33.42 -0.61
C ARG A 628 33.82 32.52 -1.75
N PRO A 629 34.79 31.60 -1.56
CA PRO A 629 35.18 30.65 -2.62
C PRO A 629 34.19 29.49 -2.82
N ILE A 630 33.30 29.25 -1.85
CA ILE A 630 32.30 28.16 -1.86
C ILE A 630 30.98 28.71 -2.43
N LEU A 631 30.44 29.74 -1.76
CA LEU A 631 29.23 30.46 -2.13
C LEU A 631 29.59 31.59 -3.11
N GLY A 632 29.52 31.29 -4.40
CA GLY A 632 29.66 32.31 -5.46
C GLY A 632 30.29 31.82 -6.77
N ALA A 633 30.98 30.66 -6.77
CA ALA A 633 31.57 30.09 -7.98
C ALA A 633 30.52 29.48 -8.95
N SER A 634 29.35 29.15 -8.42
CA SER A 634 28.28 28.41 -9.11
C SER A 634 27.61 29.20 -10.24
N THR A 635 28.10 29.04 -11.48
CA THR A 635 27.38 29.39 -12.72
C THR A 635 26.20 28.44 -13.03
N ARG A 636 25.49 27.98 -11.97
CA ARG A 636 24.22 27.29 -12.10
C ARG A 636 23.25 28.23 -12.83
N LYS A 637 22.83 27.86 -14.04
CA LYS A 637 21.66 28.49 -14.68
C LYS A 637 20.51 28.44 -13.69
N GLN A 638 19.73 29.51 -13.61
CA GLN A 638 18.50 29.54 -12.83
C GLN A 638 17.42 28.66 -13.50
N THR A 639 17.59 27.34 -13.38
CA THR A 639 16.49 26.38 -13.53
C THR A 639 15.43 26.69 -12.47
N CYS A 640 14.16 26.45 -12.79
CA CYS A 640 13.05 26.83 -11.90
C CYS A 640 13.25 26.22 -10.51
N PHE A 641 13.28 27.06 -9.48
CA PHE A 641 13.31 26.61 -8.09
C PHE A 641 11.87 26.51 -7.60
N ASP A 642 11.25 25.34 -7.79
CA ASP A 642 9.85 25.09 -7.41
C ASP A 642 9.66 24.99 -5.87
N THR A 643 10.73 25.14 -5.07
CA THR A 643 10.67 25.17 -3.61
C THR A 643 10.73 26.60 -3.05
N THR A 644 9.69 27.00 -2.31
CA THR A 644 9.72 28.22 -1.50
C THR A 644 10.52 27.99 -0.22
N VAL A 645 11.52 28.85 0.05
CA VAL A 645 12.26 28.85 1.33
C VAL A 645 12.06 30.17 2.07
N ILE A 646 11.80 30.04 3.37
CA ILE A 646 11.51 31.12 4.31
C ILE A 646 12.63 31.16 5.34
N SER A 647 13.41 32.24 5.38
CA SER A 647 14.59 32.33 6.23
C SER A 647 14.22 32.81 7.64
N PRO A 648 14.64 32.10 8.71
CA PRO A 648 14.52 32.61 10.07
C PRO A 648 15.33 33.90 10.34
N VAL A 649 16.20 34.33 9.43
CA VAL A 649 16.96 35.59 9.54
C VAL A 649 16.12 36.80 9.12
N THR A 650 15.27 36.64 8.11
CA THR A 650 14.37 37.70 7.60
C THR A 650 12.94 37.55 8.14
N GLY A 651 12.60 36.38 8.67
CA GLY A 651 11.24 36.01 9.04
C GLY A 651 10.30 35.77 7.85
N GLY A 652 10.80 35.77 6.61
CA GLY A 652 10.00 35.75 5.39
C GLY A 652 10.67 34.99 4.23
N GLN A 653 9.98 34.87 3.11
CA GLN A 653 10.50 34.23 1.90
C GLN A 653 11.79 34.91 1.42
N VAL A 654 12.76 34.13 0.98
CA VAL A 654 14.03 34.61 0.42
C VAL A 654 14.29 34.02 -0.96
N SER A 655 14.96 34.78 -1.83
CA SER A 655 15.41 34.27 -3.13
C SER A 655 16.66 33.39 -2.98
N PRO A 656 16.91 32.44 -3.91
CA PRO A 656 18.14 31.66 -3.96
C PRO A 656 19.42 32.52 -3.91
N SER A 657 19.40 33.71 -4.53
CA SER A 657 20.51 34.66 -4.52
C SER A 657 20.87 35.20 -3.13
N VAL A 658 19.93 35.24 -2.18
CA VAL A 658 20.20 35.60 -0.78
C VAL A 658 20.86 34.44 -0.05
N LEU A 659 20.45 33.20 -0.32
CA LEU A 659 21.02 32.01 0.31
C LEU A 659 22.42 31.65 -0.22
N LEU A 660 22.77 32.12 -1.43
CA LEU A 660 24.10 32.03 -2.04
C LEU A 660 25.05 33.18 -1.63
N SER A 661 24.65 34.07 -0.69
CA SER A 661 25.52 35.14 -0.18
C SER A 661 26.22 34.73 1.12
N PRO A 662 27.57 34.81 1.20
CA PRO A 662 28.32 34.69 2.46
C PRO A 662 27.79 35.61 3.58
N GLU A 663 27.38 36.82 3.22
CA GLU A 663 26.86 37.85 4.11
C GLU A 663 25.52 37.44 4.74
N HIS A 664 24.66 36.69 4.03
CA HIS A 664 23.44 36.12 4.64
C HIS A 664 23.77 35.11 5.74
N TRP A 665 24.78 34.27 5.55
CA TRP A 665 25.19 33.27 6.54
C TRP A 665 25.92 33.88 7.72
N ALA A 666 26.66 34.97 7.52
CA ALA A 666 27.16 35.83 8.59
C ALA A 666 26.00 36.38 9.43
N CYS A 667 25.03 37.03 8.79
CA CYS A 667 23.80 37.52 9.44
C CYS A 667 23.01 36.40 10.15
N ASN A 668 22.97 35.19 9.60
CA ASN A 668 22.33 34.02 10.24
C ASN A 668 22.96 33.67 11.60
N MET A 669 24.24 33.96 11.79
CA MET A 669 25.00 33.64 12.99
C MET A 669 25.03 34.79 14.02
N THR A 670 24.90 36.04 13.56
CA THR A 670 24.98 37.25 14.39
C THR A 670 23.63 37.91 14.71
N SER A 671 22.57 37.64 13.93
CA SER A 671 21.22 38.21 14.09
C SER A 671 20.25 37.28 14.83
N PRO A 672 19.16 37.81 15.42
CA PRO A 672 18.12 37.02 16.08
C PRO A 672 17.40 36.05 15.13
N VAL A 673 17.03 34.88 15.65
CA VAL A 673 16.25 33.85 14.93
C VAL A 673 14.75 34.13 15.06
N LEU A 674 14.11 34.56 13.98
CA LEU A 674 12.70 34.94 13.89
C LEU A 674 11.78 33.74 13.59
N PHE A 675 12.01 32.59 14.23
CA PHE A 675 11.33 31.32 13.93
C PHE A 675 9.79 31.45 13.96
N SER A 676 9.24 32.12 14.97
CA SER A 676 7.79 32.33 15.09
C SER A 676 7.20 33.10 13.89
N GLN A 677 7.97 34.02 13.27
CA GLN A 677 7.55 34.79 12.11
C GLN A 677 7.70 33.97 10.81
N ALA A 678 8.82 33.27 10.65
CA ALA A 678 9.05 32.36 9.53
C ALA A 678 7.97 31.27 9.46
N PHE A 679 7.67 30.60 10.57
CA PHE A 679 6.63 29.57 10.64
C PHE A 679 5.23 30.12 10.31
N ASN A 680 4.91 31.34 10.77
CA ASN A 680 3.65 32.01 10.45
C ASN A 680 3.47 32.24 8.93
N ASN A 681 4.56 32.53 8.21
CA ASN A 681 4.54 32.76 6.77
C ASN A 681 4.58 31.46 5.95
N MET A 682 4.97 30.33 6.56
CA MET A 682 4.99 29.02 5.92
C MET A 682 3.64 28.28 6.05
N ILE A 683 3.01 28.34 7.23
CA ILE A 683 1.90 27.45 7.61
C ILE A 683 0.61 27.62 6.79
N GLY A 684 0.48 28.72 6.03
CA GLY A 684 -0.69 28.97 5.18
C GLY A 684 -0.78 28.07 3.95
N ASN A 685 0.37 27.64 3.41
CA ASN A 685 0.46 26.98 2.10
C ASN A 685 0.76 25.47 2.19
N ILE A 686 0.84 24.90 3.39
CA ILE A 686 1.28 23.51 3.59
C ILE A 686 0.20 22.67 4.26
N ASP A 687 0.09 21.40 3.86
CA ASP A 687 -0.86 20.44 4.42
C ASP A 687 -0.23 19.54 5.48
N MET A 688 1.07 19.28 5.41
CA MET A 688 1.77 18.42 6.37
C MET A 688 3.18 18.93 6.67
N LEU A 689 3.58 18.82 7.94
CA LEU A 689 4.89 19.22 8.45
C LEU A 689 5.80 18.02 8.68
N VAL A 690 7.05 18.13 8.23
CA VAL A 690 8.12 17.15 8.48
C VAL A 690 9.31 17.85 9.12
N GLU A 691 9.64 17.53 10.38
CA GLU A 691 10.86 18.00 11.03
C GLU A 691 12.05 17.13 10.63
N ILE A 692 13.00 17.72 9.91
CA ILE A 692 14.23 17.07 9.47
C ILE A 692 15.35 17.35 10.48
N GLY A 693 15.92 16.27 11.01
CA GLY A 693 17.07 16.28 11.91
C GLY A 693 17.05 15.10 12.89
N SER A 694 17.97 15.13 13.85
CA SER A 694 18.27 14.01 14.75
C SER A 694 17.29 13.79 15.91
N HIS A 695 16.37 14.74 16.15
CA HIS A 695 15.30 14.63 17.15
C HIS A 695 14.25 15.75 16.96
N SER A 696 12.99 15.45 17.25
CA SER A 696 11.82 16.34 17.19
C SER A 696 11.81 17.48 18.25
N ILE A 697 12.78 18.39 18.21
CA ILE A 697 12.88 19.49 19.19
C ILE A 697 11.93 20.66 18.88
N LEU A 698 11.49 20.82 17.62
CA LEU A 698 10.52 21.85 17.24
C LEU A 698 9.06 21.39 17.39
N ALA A 699 8.81 20.11 17.68
CA ALA A 699 7.49 19.55 17.96
C ALA A 699 6.66 20.38 18.95
N ALA A 700 7.27 20.81 20.07
CA ALA A 700 6.59 21.58 21.11
C ALA A 700 6.17 22.99 20.64
N PRO A 701 7.07 23.87 20.16
CA PRO A 701 6.67 25.17 19.64
C PRO A 701 5.76 25.08 18.42
N ILE A 702 5.97 24.14 17.49
CA ILE A 702 5.08 23.94 16.33
C ILE A 702 3.65 23.59 16.79
N ARG A 703 3.49 22.59 17.67
CA ARG A 703 2.17 22.21 18.21
C ARG A 703 1.52 23.33 19.03
N GLN A 704 2.31 24.21 19.66
CA GLN A 704 1.77 25.42 20.27
C GLN A 704 1.26 26.40 19.21
N ARG A 705 2.06 26.77 18.21
CA ARG A 705 1.67 27.71 17.14
C ARG A 705 0.45 27.26 16.33
N LEU A 706 0.28 25.95 16.14
CA LEU A 706 -0.91 25.34 15.54
C LEU A 706 -2.17 25.58 16.40
N ARG A 707 -2.11 25.28 17.71
CA ARG A 707 -3.20 25.56 18.66
C ARG A 707 -3.50 27.05 18.79
N ASP A 708 -2.47 27.90 18.88
CA ASP A 708 -2.61 29.37 19.00
C ASP A 708 -3.41 29.98 17.82
N ARG A 709 -3.45 29.31 16.67
CA ARG A 709 -4.18 29.73 15.46
C ARG A 709 -5.46 28.93 15.19
N ASN A 710 -5.78 27.93 16.02
CA ASN A 710 -6.83 26.94 15.77
C ASN A 710 -6.68 26.24 14.39
N ILE A 711 -5.44 25.87 14.05
CA ILE A 711 -5.09 25.17 12.80
C ILE A 711 -4.70 23.73 13.13
N GLU A 712 -5.40 22.75 12.58
CA GLU A 712 -4.99 21.34 12.61
C GLU A 712 -4.20 20.99 11.35
N ARG A 713 -2.91 20.66 11.50
CA ARG A 713 -2.06 20.09 10.43
C ARG A 713 -1.26 18.90 10.98
N PRO A 714 -1.19 17.77 10.25
CA PRO A 714 -0.28 16.68 10.57
C PRO A 714 1.17 17.16 10.72
N TYR A 715 1.87 16.62 11.72
CA TYR A 715 3.27 16.88 12.00
C TYR A 715 3.96 15.54 12.31
N THR A 716 5.09 15.30 11.66
CA THR A 716 5.98 14.15 11.90
C THR A 716 7.44 14.60 11.92
N SER A 717 8.35 13.70 12.27
CA SER A 717 9.79 13.97 12.41
C SER A 717 10.60 12.76 11.98
N CYS A 718 11.70 12.97 11.25
CA CYS A 718 12.50 11.88 10.70
C CYS A 718 13.08 10.94 11.77
N LEU A 719 13.67 11.48 12.85
CA LEU A 719 14.34 10.70 13.90
C LEU A 719 13.88 11.10 15.31
N SER A 720 14.02 10.19 16.27
CA SER A 720 13.83 10.44 17.70
C SER A 720 14.91 9.83 18.57
N ARG A 721 15.25 10.51 19.67
CA ARG A 721 16.23 10.06 20.66
C ARG A 721 15.81 8.73 21.28
N LEU A 722 16.75 7.79 21.37
CA LEU A 722 16.58 6.46 21.99
C LEU A 722 15.54 5.56 21.30
N VAL A 723 15.22 5.84 20.03
CA VAL A 723 14.43 4.96 19.15
C VAL A 723 15.28 4.62 17.93
N ASP A 724 15.09 3.43 17.38
CA ASP A 724 15.76 2.95 16.16
C ASP A 724 15.52 3.93 14.98
N ALA A 725 16.59 4.33 14.30
CA ALA A 725 16.53 5.28 13.19
C ALA A 725 15.82 4.73 11.94
N VAL A 726 15.76 3.40 11.78
CA VAL A 726 14.96 2.74 10.75
C VAL A 726 13.48 2.81 11.13
N ASP A 727 13.11 2.39 12.35
CA ASP A 727 11.71 2.37 12.79
C ASP A 727 11.08 3.78 12.72
N THR A 728 11.81 4.82 13.13
CA THR A 728 11.31 6.21 13.10
C THR A 728 11.11 6.74 11.68
N MET A 729 12.01 6.44 10.74
CA MET A 729 11.83 6.77 9.33
C MET A 729 10.67 5.99 8.69
N GLN A 730 10.46 4.74 9.09
CA GLN A 730 9.35 3.90 8.62
C GLN A 730 8.00 4.37 9.19
N ASP A 731 7.92 4.75 10.47
CA ASP A 731 6.73 5.35 11.06
C ASP A 731 6.37 6.68 10.36
N MET A 732 7.38 7.51 10.03
CA MET A 732 7.22 8.71 9.22
C MET A 732 6.67 8.39 7.81
N VAL A 733 7.18 7.35 7.16
CA VAL A 733 6.70 6.86 5.86
C VAL A 733 5.24 6.39 5.95
N CYS A 734 4.86 5.63 6.99
CA CYS A 734 3.48 5.20 7.22
C CYS A 734 2.52 6.39 7.40
N GLU A 735 2.93 7.45 8.12
CA GLU A 735 2.13 8.68 8.25
C GLU A 735 1.99 9.39 6.89
N LEU A 736 3.09 9.62 6.17
CA LEU A 736 3.08 10.25 4.84
C LEU A 736 2.13 9.54 3.86
N ILE A 737 2.18 8.21 3.80
CA ILE A 737 1.29 7.40 2.94
C ILE A 737 -0.17 7.50 3.41
N SER A 738 -0.42 7.51 4.71
CA SER A 738 -1.76 7.66 5.28
C SER A 738 -2.35 9.07 5.05
N ARG A 739 -1.51 10.07 4.73
CA ARG A 739 -1.93 11.41 4.28
C ARG A 739 -1.97 11.58 2.76
N GLY A 740 -1.74 10.51 1.99
CA GLY A 740 -1.82 10.52 0.52
C GLY A 740 -0.51 10.85 -0.21
N TYR A 741 0.61 11.04 0.51
CA TYR A 741 1.88 11.33 -0.13
C TYR A 741 2.45 10.08 -0.85
N PRO A 742 2.86 10.18 -2.13
CA PRO A 742 3.20 9.02 -2.97
C PRO A 742 4.62 8.49 -2.71
N VAL A 743 4.79 7.74 -1.62
CA VAL A 743 6.05 7.05 -1.31
C VAL A 743 6.24 5.82 -2.21
N ASN A 744 7.47 5.64 -2.73
CA ASN A 744 7.88 4.50 -3.54
C ASN A 744 8.30 3.31 -2.64
N PHE A 745 7.36 2.40 -2.38
CA PHE A 745 7.57 1.24 -1.50
C PHE A 745 8.76 0.36 -1.89
N ARG A 746 9.05 0.15 -3.18
CA ARG A 746 10.17 -0.70 -3.62
C ARG A 746 11.51 -0.19 -3.09
N GLN A 747 11.71 1.13 -3.03
CA GLN A 747 12.95 1.73 -2.54
C GLN A 747 13.03 1.79 -1.01
N VAL A 748 11.89 1.83 -0.31
CA VAL A 748 11.87 1.75 1.15
C VAL A 748 12.18 0.33 1.62
N LYS A 749 11.59 -0.68 0.95
CA LYS A 749 11.70 -2.11 1.27
C LYS A 749 12.97 -2.79 0.75
N SER A 750 13.44 -2.41 -0.43
CA SER A 750 14.72 -2.86 -1.00
C SER A 750 15.72 -1.69 -1.06
N PRO A 751 16.34 -1.32 0.08
CA PRO A 751 17.31 -0.22 0.13
C PRO A 751 18.67 -0.62 -0.47
N LEU A 752 18.92 -1.93 -0.58
CA LEU A 752 19.95 -2.51 -1.44
C LEU A 752 19.51 -2.35 -2.90
N GLY A 753 19.82 -1.19 -3.49
CA GLY A 753 19.60 -0.89 -4.91
C GLY A 753 20.48 -1.69 -5.87
N VAL A 754 20.60 -2.99 -5.67
CA VAL A 754 21.35 -3.92 -6.53
C VAL A 754 20.42 -4.41 -7.63
N GLU A 755 20.48 -3.77 -8.80
CA GLU A 755 19.61 -4.08 -9.96
C GLU A 755 19.76 -5.52 -10.51
N GLY A 756 20.68 -6.33 -9.96
CA GLY A 756 20.89 -7.74 -10.27
C GLY A 756 20.37 -8.75 -9.23
N GLN A 757 19.80 -8.32 -8.09
CA GLN A 757 19.22 -9.24 -7.09
C GLN A 757 17.80 -8.83 -6.69
N GLN A 758 16.85 -9.09 -7.59
CA GLN A 758 15.46 -9.25 -7.17
C GLN A 758 15.36 -10.51 -6.30
N GLN A 759 15.11 -10.36 -5.00
CA GLN A 759 14.46 -11.43 -4.26
C GLN A 759 13.09 -11.67 -4.92
N SER A 760 12.84 -12.89 -5.36
CA SER A 760 11.58 -13.27 -6.00
C SER A 760 10.47 -13.41 -4.95
N HIS A 761 9.97 -12.27 -4.47
CA HIS A 761 8.83 -12.20 -3.57
C HIS A 761 7.66 -12.98 -4.16
N ARG A 762 7.11 -13.91 -3.38
CA ARG A 762 5.99 -14.74 -3.80
C ARG A 762 4.67 -14.00 -3.51
N LEU A 763 3.70 -14.16 -4.40
CA LEU A 763 2.36 -13.65 -4.16
C LEU A 763 1.72 -14.39 -2.98
N VAL A 764 1.14 -13.69 -2.01
CA VAL A 764 0.32 -14.31 -0.96
C VAL A 764 -1.09 -14.51 -1.51
N THR A 765 -1.34 -15.71 -2.03
CA THR A 765 -2.46 -16.03 -2.94
C THR A 765 -3.80 -16.27 -2.24
N ASN A 766 -3.85 -16.18 -0.92
CA ASN A 766 -4.97 -16.64 -0.08
C ASN A 766 -5.50 -15.57 0.88
N LEU A 767 -5.08 -14.31 0.71
CA LEU A 767 -5.56 -13.17 1.49
C LEU A 767 -7.08 -12.96 1.30
N PRO A 768 -7.75 -12.32 2.28
CA PRO A 768 -9.12 -11.86 2.09
C PRO A 768 -9.30 -11.00 0.83
N SER A 769 -10.47 -11.10 0.20
CA SER A 769 -10.92 -10.19 -0.85
C SER A 769 -11.38 -8.85 -0.27
N TYR A 770 -11.80 -7.92 -1.13
CA TYR A 770 -12.31 -6.63 -0.69
C TYR A 770 -13.59 -6.74 0.17
N PRO A 771 -13.67 -6.10 1.35
CA PRO A 771 -14.86 -6.13 2.17
C PRO A 771 -15.90 -5.11 1.67
N TRP A 772 -16.80 -5.60 0.82
CA TRP A 772 -17.93 -4.86 0.25
C TRP A 772 -18.79 -4.17 1.30
N ASN A 773 -19.06 -2.87 1.12
CA ASN A 773 -20.00 -2.11 1.93
C ASN A 773 -21.41 -2.19 1.32
N HIS A 774 -21.96 -3.40 1.35
CA HIS A 774 -23.26 -3.75 0.75
C HIS A 774 -24.43 -2.90 1.27
N THR A 775 -25.15 -2.27 0.35
CA THR A 775 -26.46 -1.64 0.55
C THR A 775 -27.52 -2.31 -0.32
N ARG A 776 -28.79 -2.21 0.09
CA ARG A 776 -29.97 -2.77 -0.59
C ARG A 776 -30.70 -1.71 -1.42
#